data_AF-A0A1V5UUZ9-F1
#
_entry.id   AF-A0A1V5UUZ9-F1
#
_cell.length_a   1.000
_cell.length_b   1.000
_cell.length_c   1.000
_cell.angle_alpha   90.00
_cell.angle_beta   90.00
_cell.angle_gamma   90.00
#
_symmetry.space_group_name_H-M   'P 1'
#
loop_
_entity.id
_entity.type
_entity.pdbx_description
1 polymer ?
#
loop_
_entity_poly.entity_id
_entity_poly.type
_entity_poly.pdbx_seq_one_letter_code
_entity_poly.pdbx_strand_id
1 'polypeptide(L)'
;MDDVNYYPDAYLERLASEGINALWLTVSFADLCTTRFTPGDGKDKVRRYAKLQQTIDRCRRYGVKLYVFCIEPSSWEMNSPVLKKYPSLGGPEITGRKCFCPCSPEGKEYLYECMHEIFSSVKGLGGMINISIGEGITTCLSSMKLETDSDVQCPHRCALKPGEIMASALEVMNRGMRDASPDSELIAWFYIPFVHELPDTLKAIVEKAPEEVILQLNFESGAAVEQLGKKRVVGDYWQCIPEPSEVFDEFAKRTKKFRKKVSAKIQVGCSHEIATVPHVPVPGLLYRKFASMRKRGITHAMLGWYFGTTPGLMNEAAGQLAFLNTESVPEEEFLLDFARTIWGKEHAARAAEGWKIFSEAYRNYPLSNMIQYFGPVADGVIWPLYLYPQDRQLYPTWLLNDGKVSGDNLCECLENHTIDEAVVLFDKLASGWERGVRLFAPMRDAFRDHPERLRDIGLAEALGIHFSTAAGILRFYQLRRQFFRTGDPKLLNPMKEIVEREIESRRRLLLLRKQDSRLGFHPEAEDYKYTPRGIEKSIAQLQSLLESEFNRPAEKILEKERKIVRGKDSYLLGSGPVKCPYFTWSAEIRDSKLLLHVFNPDRDPVLDELYIGLDDMGENFPWLMHVSSTGHIYHISQGSECEIHPGESGWKVRVVIPEKALPGGSFRNLRINLIRPMHSYVNLPSWPEDRTDSSARLNLVFYDPANMGILALPPETGEK
;
A
#
# COMPACT_ATOMS: atom_id res chain seq x y z
N MET A 1 -23.07 19.51 4.52
CA MET A 1 -22.46 19.63 3.18
C MET A 1 -21.82 21.00 3.09
N ASP A 2 -20.54 21.06 2.75
CA ASP A 2 -19.84 22.30 2.39
C ASP A 2 -20.31 22.84 1.03
N ASP A 3 -19.91 24.06 0.70
CA ASP A 3 -20.18 24.74 -0.57
C ASP A 3 -18.99 24.68 -1.54
N VAL A 4 -18.03 23.77 -1.30
CA VAL A 4 -16.83 23.62 -2.14
C VAL A 4 -17.20 23.03 -3.48
N ASN A 5 -16.70 23.68 -4.53
CA ASN A 5 -16.71 23.13 -5.88
C ASN A 5 -15.49 22.24 -6.11
N TYR A 6 -15.65 20.93 -5.96
CA TYR A 6 -14.59 19.95 -6.17
C TYR A 6 -14.19 19.75 -7.65
N TYR A 7 -15.02 20.18 -8.59
CA TYR A 7 -14.79 20.03 -10.03
C TYR A 7 -15.00 21.37 -10.76
N PRO A 8 -14.08 22.34 -10.58
CA PRO A 8 -14.14 23.60 -11.30
C PRO A 8 -13.96 23.40 -12.81
N ASP A 9 -14.55 24.30 -13.60
CA ASP A 9 -14.62 24.18 -15.07
C ASP A 9 -13.23 24.02 -15.72
N ALA A 10 -12.22 24.78 -15.28
CA ALA A 10 -10.85 24.65 -15.77
C ALA A 10 -10.21 23.27 -15.49
N TYR A 11 -10.59 22.63 -14.37
CA TYR A 11 -10.10 21.29 -14.03
C TYR A 11 -10.74 20.24 -14.94
N LEU A 12 -12.06 20.34 -15.17
CA LEU A 12 -12.78 19.43 -16.08
C LEU A 12 -12.35 19.60 -17.53
N GLU A 13 -12.09 20.82 -17.98
CA GLU A 13 -11.56 21.10 -19.32
C GLU A 13 -10.20 20.41 -19.52
N ARG A 14 -9.31 20.53 -18.54
CA ARG A 14 -8.00 19.88 -18.54
C ARG A 14 -8.16 18.35 -18.64
N LEU A 15 -8.94 17.75 -17.75
CA LEU A 15 -9.18 16.30 -17.74
C LEU A 15 -9.77 15.80 -19.06
N ALA A 16 -10.79 16.48 -19.59
CA ALA A 16 -11.42 16.10 -20.86
C ALA A 16 -10.45 16.21 -22.04
N SER A 17 -9.61 17.25 -22.08
CA SER A 17 -8.58 17.41 -23.12
C SER A 17 -7.52 16.31 -23.09
N GLU A 18 -7.28 15.72 -21.90
CA GLU A 18 -6.35 14.61 -21.68
C GLU A 18 -7.02 13.24 -21.91
N GLY A 19 -8.26 13.20 -22.39
CA GLY A 19 -8.99 11.98 -22.73
C GLY A 19 -9.70 11.28 -21.56
N ILE A 20 -9.78 11.91 -20.39
CA ILE A 20 -10.54 11.40 -19.26
C ILE A 20 -12.04 11.58 -19.55
N ASN A 21 -12.78 10.47 -19.53
CA ASN A 21 -14.22 10.45 -19.82
C ASN A 21 -15.08 10.01 -18.62
N ALA A 22 -14.45 9.69 -17.48
CA ALA A 22 -15.13 9.25 -16.28
C ALA A 22 -14.41 9.73 -15.01
N LEU A 23 -15.19 10.12 -14.01
CA LEU A 23 -14.76 10.44 -12.65
C LEU A 23 -15.62 9.68 -11.65
N TRP A 24 -15.14 9.50 -10.41
CA TRP A 24 -15.90 8.84 -9.36
C TRP A 24 -15.87 9.62 -8.04
N LEU A 25 -16.91 9.43 -7.22
CA LEU A 25 -17.06 10.00 -5.89
C LEU A 25 -17.52 8.94 -4.89
N THR A 26 -16.89 8.92 -3.72
CA THR A 26 -17.26 8.00 -2.63
C THR A 26 -18.63 8.34 -2.04
N VAL A 27 -19.47 7.31 -1.86
CA VAL A 27 -20.79 7.41 -1.21
C VAL A 27 -21.02 6.19 -0.29
N SER A 28 -22.01 6.30 0.59
CA SER A 28 -22.53 5.18 1.38
C SER A 28 -24.04 5.05 1.20
N PHE A 29 -24.59 3.84 1.36
CA PHE A 29 -26.04 3.62 1.31
C PHE A 29 -26.73 4.28 2.49
N ALA A 30 -26.13 4.28 3.68
CA ALA A 30 -26.70 4.93 4.86
C ALA A 30 -26.88 6.45 4.69
N ASP A 31 -26.06 7.10 3.86
CA ASP A 31 -26.18 8.54 3.57
C ASP A 31 -27.19 8.87 2.48
N LEU A 32 -27.43 7.95 1.54
CA LEU A 32 -28.18 8.24 0.31
C LEU A 32 -29.54 7.54 0.25
N CYS A 33 -29.70 6.38 0.86
CA CYS A 33 -30.89 5.54 0.69
C CYS A 33 -31.79 5.61 1.91
N THR A 34 -33.09 5.46 1.69
CA THR A 34 -34.06 5.15 2.75
C THR A 34 -34.88 3.96 2.29
N THR A 35 -34.52 2.78 2.78
CA THR A 35 -35.25 1.55 2.49
C THR A 35 -36.36 1.33 3.51
N ARG A 36 -37.28 0.41 3.22
CA ARG A 36 -38.28 -0.01 4.23
C ARG A 36 -37.66 -0.67 5.47
N PHE A 37 -36.42 -1.15 5.35
CA PHE A 37 -35.67 -1.80 6.43
C PHE A 37 -34.88 -0.80 7.27
N THR A 38 -34.43 0.29 6.64
CA THR A 38 -33.64 1.37 7.25
C THR A 38 -34.32 2.74 7.07
N PRO A 39 -35.55 2.94 7.60
CA PRO A 39 -36.31 4.17 7.39
C PRO A 39 -35.67 5.42 8.04
N GLY A 40 -34.68 5.24 8.92
CA GLY A 40 -33.93 6.33 9.56
C GLY A 40 -32.69 6.78 8.79
N ASP A 41 -32.26 6.03 7.77
CA ASP A 41 -31.11 6.36 6.93
C ASP A 41 -31.47 7.44 5.89
N GLY A 42 -30.46 8.05 5.29
CA GLY A 42 -30.66 9.05 4.25
C GLY A 42 -31.22 10.38 4.76
N LYS A 43 -30.97 10.74 6.03
CA LYS A 43 -31.46 11.98 6.67
C LYS A 43 -31.21 13.23 5.82
N ASP A 44 -30.04 13.33 5.18
CA ASP A 44 -29.65 14.46 4.34
C ASP A 44 -29.67 14.15 2.84
N LYS A 45 -30.29 13.03 2.42
CA LYS A 45 -30.19 12.51 1.05
C LYS A 45 -30.62 13.51 -0.01
N VAL A 46 -31.70 14.28 0.22
CA VAL A 46 -32.19 15.29 -0.73
C VAL A 46 -31.11 16.35 -1.01
N ARG A 47 -30.42 16.83 0.04
CA ARG A 47 -29.33 17.79 -0.11
C ARG A 47 -28.12 17.17 -0.80
N ARG A 48 -27.81 15.90 -0.50
CA ARG A 48 -26.72 15.15 -1.13
C ARG A 48 -26.99 14.90 -2.62
N TYR A 49 -28.21 14.50 -2.98
CA TYR A 49 -28.67 14.35 -4.36
C TYR A 49 -28.60 15.64 -5.14
N ALA A 50 -29.02 16.77 -4.54
CA ALA A 50 -28.89 18.07 -5.20
C ALA A 50 -27.43 18.43 -5.51
N LYS A 51 -26.49 18.22 -4.57
CA LYS A 51 -25.05 18.46 -4.81
C LYS A 51 -24.45 17.48 -5.82
N LEU A 52 -24.88 16.22 -5.79
CA LEU A 52 -24.46 15.20 -6.74
C LEU A 52 -24.96 15.54 -8.16
N GLN A 53 -26.23 15.92 -8.32
CA GLN A 53 -26.81 16.34 -9.60
C GLN A 53 -26.06 17.54 -10.18
N GLN A 54 -25.77 18.57 -9.37
CA GLN A 54 -24.98 19.73 -9.83
C GLN A 54 -23.59 19.33 -10.33
N THR A 55 -22.95 18.36 -9.67
CA THR A 55 -21.65 17.84 -10.10
C THR A 55 -21.77 17.08 -11.42
N ILE A 56 -22.79 16.22 -11.56
CA ILE A 56 -23.07 15.48 -12.79
C ILE A 56 -23.30 16.42 -13.97
N ASP A 57 -24.20 17.39 -13.80
CA ASP A 57 -24.55 18.34 -14.86
C ASP A 57 -23.32 19.10 -15.33
N ARG A 58 -22.42 19.45 -14.41
CA ARG A 58 -21.15 20.11 -14.74
C ARG A 58 -20.20 19.19 -15.52
N CYS A 59 -19.92 17.99 -15.02
CA CYS A 59 -19.04 17.02 -15.69
C CYS A 59 -19.52 16.69 -17.11
N ARG A 60 -20.84 16.55 -17.30
CA ARG A 60 -21.45 16.23 -18.60
C ARG A 60 -21.20 17.28 -19.68
N ARG A 61 -21.04 18.56 -19.32
CA ARG A 61 -20.68 19.62 -20.28
C ARG A 61 -19.35 19.37 -20.99
N TYR A 62 -18.48 18.57 -20.37
CA TYR A 62 -17.17 18.20 -20.87
C TYR A 62 -17.12 16.76 -21.40
N GLY A 63 -18.26 16.07 -21.53
CA GLY A 63 -18.31 14.67 -21.93
C GLY A 63 -17.83 13.69 -20.85
N VAL A 64 -17.68 14.14 -19.60
CA VAL A 64 -17.21 13.32 -18.49
C VAL A 64 -18.41 12.75 -17.72
N LYS A 65 -18.48 11.41 -17.64
CA LYS A 65 -19.46 10.71 -16.81
C LYS A 65 -19.02 10.69 -15.35
N LEU A 66 -19.98 10.80 -14.42
CA LEU A 66 -19.71 10.63 -13.00
C LEU A 66 -20.22 9.27 -12.52
N TYR A 67 -19.39 8.52 -11.80
CA TYR A 67 -19.73 7.27 -11.14
C TYR A 67 -19.77 7.51 -9.63
N VAL A 68 -20.62 6.78 -8.91
CA VAL A 68 -20.50 6.69 -7.45
C VAL A 68 -19.64 5.47 -7.09
N PHE A 69 -18.75 5.62 -6.13
CA PHE A 69 -17.90 4.56 -5.61
C PHE A 69 -18.37 4.16 -4.21
N CYS A 70 -18.43 2.86 -3.92
CA CYS A 70 -18.82 2.38 -2.59
C CYS A 70 -18.25 0.99 -2.25
N ILE A 71 -18.20 0.70 -0.95
CA ILE A 71 -17.93 -0.63 -0.38
C ILE A 71 -19.22 -1.08 0.32
N GLU A 72 -20.21 -1.43 -0.50
CA GLU A 72 -21.58 -1.71 -0.06
C GLU A 72 -22.08 -3.05 -0.63
N PRO A 73 -22.99 -3.76 0.07
CA PRO A 73 -23.61 -3.39 1.34
C PRO A 73 -22.64 -3.52 2.52
N SER A 74 -22.69 -2.56 3.45
CA SER A 74 -21.92 -2.59 4.70
C SER A 74 -22.48 -3.58 5.72
N SER A 75 -21.61 -4.07 6.60
CA SER A 75 -21.99 -4.95 7.72
C SER A 75 -22.71 -4.20 8.85
N TRP A 76 -23.54 -4.94 9.56
CA TRP A 76 -24.33 -4.45 10.68
C TRP A 76 -23.55 -4.47 11.99
N GLU A 77 -23.86 -3.50 12.85
CA GLU A 77 -23.52 -3.57 14.27
C GLU A 77 -24.18 -4.79 14.92
N MET A 78 -23.50 -5.42 15.89
CA MET A 78 -24.00 -6.62 16.57
C MET A 78 -25.38 -6.46 17.20
N ASN A 79 -25.67 -5.27 17.73
CA ASN A 79 -26.93 -4.94 18.40
C ASN A 79 -27.90 -4.14 17.51
N SER A 80 -27.69 -4.15 16.19
CA SER A 80 -28.48 -3.39 15.21
C SER A 80 -29.98 -3.58 15.43
N PRO A 81 -30.75 -2.50 15.62
CA PRO A 81 -32.21 -2.57 15.68
C PRO A 81 -32.84 -3.16 14.41
N VAL A 82 -32.17 -2.97 13.27
CA VAL A 82 -32.58 -3.54 11.98
C VAL A 82 -32.55 -5.06 12.06
N LEU A 83 -31.47 -5.66 12.58
CA LEU A 83 -31.35 -7.11 12.70
C LEU A 83 -32.31 -7.72 13.72
N LYS A 84 -32.71 -6.97 14.77
CA LYS A 84 -33.75 -7.43 15.70
C LYS A 84 -35.11 -7.57 15.01
N LYS A 85 -35.41 -6.71 14.04
CA LYS A 85 -36.67 -6.71 13.29
C LYS A 85 -36.62 -7.60 12.04
N TYR A 86 -35.46 -7.64 11.37
CA TYR A 86 -35.22 -8.35 10.11
C TYR A 86 -33.96 -9.21 10.23
N PRO A 87 -33.99 -10.31 11.01
CA PRO A 87 -32.81 -11.15 11.25
C PRO A 87 -32.26 -11.80 9.98
N SER A 88 -33.09 -11.96 8.93
CA SER A 88 -32.68 -12.49 7.63
C SER A 88 -31.70 -11.60 6.86
N LEU A 89 -31.53 -10.33 7.26
CA LEU A 89 -30.51 -9.43 6.70
C LEU A 89 -29.10 -9.69 7.25
N GLY A 90 -28.98 -10.45 8.34
CA GLY A 90 -27.71 -10.79 8.97
C GLY A 90 -27.11 -12.08 8.41
N GLY A 91 -25.82 -12.08 8.14
CA GLY A 91 -25.01 -13.23 7.77
C GLY A 91 -24.14 -13.73 8.93
N PRO A 92 -23.02 -14.42 8.62
CA PRO A 92 -22.01 -14.79 9.61
C PRO A 92 -21.47 -13.59 10.39
N GLU A 93 -20.91 -13.87 11.56
CA GLU A 93 -20.24 -12.88 12.40
C GLU A 93 -18.74 -12.88 12.14
N ILE A 94 -18.16 -11.69 12.03
CA ILE A 94 -16.72 -11.50 11.86
C ILE A 94 -16.32 -10.28 12.69
N THR A 95 -15.30 -10.43 13.53
CA THR A 95 -14.65 -9.32 14.26
C THR A 95 -15.64 -8.35 14.93
N GLY A 96 -16.69 -8.88 15.56
CA GLY A 96 -17.70 -8.08 16.27
C GLY A 96 -18.67 -7.34 15.35
N ARG A 97 -18.84 -7.76 14.10
CA ARG A 97 -19.87 -7.28 13.17
C ARG A 97 -20.66 -8.45 12.56
N LYS A 98 -21.91 -8.20 12.18
CA LYS A 98 -22.71 -9.16 11.40
C LYS A 98 -22.64 -8.79 9.92
N CYS A 99 -22.12 -9.69 9.09
CA CYS A 99 -22.15 -9.53 7.64
C CYS A 99 -23.58 -9.28 7.14
N PHE A 100 -23.71 -8.61 5.98
CA PHE A 100 -24.96 -8.53 5.26
C PHE A 100 -25.27 -9.84 4.53
N CYS A 101 -26.52 -10.31 4.57
CA CYS A 101 -26.98 -11.45 3.79
C CYS A 101 -27.61 -10.97 2.47
N PRO A 102 -26.95 -11.13 1.31
CA PRO A 102 -27.49 -10.66 0.03
C PRO A 102 -28.50 -11.64 -0.62
N CYS A 103 -28.71 -12.82 -0.04
CA CYS A 103 -29.51 -13.87 -0.66
C CYS A 103 -30.91 -14.03 -0.07
N SER A 104 -31.18 -13.49 1.12
CA SER A 104 -32.52 -13.51 1.70
C SER A 104 -33.48 -12.65 0.87
N PRO A 105 -34.80 -12.93 0.89
CA PRO A 105 -35.78 -12.07 0.23
C PRO A 105 -35.65 -10.61 0.65
N GLU A 106 -35.47 -10.35 1.95
CA GLU A 106 -35.27 -9.00 2.48
C GLU A 106 -33.95 -8.37 2.01
N GLY A 107 -32.86 -9.15 1.96
CA GLY A 107 -31.57 -8.65 1.50
C GLY A 107 -31.57 -8.27 0.03
N LYS A 108 -32.23 -9.07 -0.80
CA LYS A 108 -32.43 -8.76 -2.22
C LYS A 108 -33.29 -7.52 -2.40
N GLU A 109 -34.36 -7.37 -1.62
CA GLU A 109 -35.20 -6.18 -1.70
C GLU A 109 -34.48 -4.93 -1.22
N TYR A 110 -33.69 -5.01 -0.14
CA TYR A 110 -32.83 -3.91 0.32
C TYR A 110 -31.86 -3.45 -0.76
N LEU A 111 -31.12 -4.38 -1.39
CA LEU A 111 -30.18 -4.06 -2.46
C LEU A 111 -30.89 -3.43 -3.66
N TYR A 112 -32.05 -3.97 -4.05
CA TYR A 112 -32.85 -3.39 -5.13
C TYR A 112 -33.32 -1.98 -4.81
N GLU A 113 -33.91 -1.75 -3.62
CA GLU A 113 -34.42 -0.44 -3.18
C GLU A 113 -33.30 0.61 -3.17
N CYS A 114 -32.14 0.31 -2.58
CA CYS A 114 -30.99 1.22 -2.57
C CYS A 114 -30.54 1.63 -3.97
N MET A 115 -30.34 0.64 -4.85
CA MET A 115 -29.85 0.90 -6.21
C MET A 115 -30.89 1.65 -7.04
N HIS A 116 -32.17 1.24 -6.95
CA HIS A 116 -33.24 1.93 -7.66
C HIS A 116 -33.41 3.37 -7.15
N GLU A 117 -33.35 3.61 -5.84
CA GLU A 117 -33.52 4.95 -5.26
C GLU A 117 -32.43 5.93 -5.72
N ILE A 118 -31.15 5.55 -5.64
CA ILE A 118 -30.04 6.41 -6.06
C ILE A 118 -30.20 6.81 -7.54
N PHE A 119 -30.40 5.83 -8.42
CA PHE A 119 -30.44 6.05 -9.87
C PHE A 119 -31.77 6.65 -10.36
N SER A 120 -32.85 6.53 -9.59
CA SER A 120 -34.12 7.21 -9.91
C SER A 120 -34.11 8.66 -9.43
N SER A 121 -33.43 8.93 -8.31
CA SER A 121 -33.34 10.27 -7.70
C SER A 121 -32.32 11.18 -8.37
N VAL A 122 -31.26 10.63 -8.96
CA VAL A 122 -30.18 11.40 -9.59
C VAL A 122 -30.04 11.00 -11.05
N LYS A 123 -30.25 11.96 -11.96
CA LYS A 123 -30.30 11.70 -13.41
C LYS A 123 -28.94 11.93 -14.06
N GLY A 124 -28.64 11.08 -15.05
CA GLY A 124 -27.42 11.22 -15.87
C GLY A 124 -26.14 10.69 -15.20
N LEU A 125 -26.25 9.98 -14.08
CA LEU A 125 -25.14 9.27 -13.45
C LEU A 125 -24.60 8.18 -14.39
N GLY A 126 -23.29 8.15 -14.57
CA GLY A 126 -22.61 7.20 -15.44
C GLY A 126 -22.69 5.76 -14.95
N GLY A 127 -22.75 5.56 -13.64
CA GLY A 127 -22.77 4.22 -13.05
C GLY A 127 -22.33 4.17 -11.60
N MET A 128 -22.02 2.95 -11.16
CA MET A 128 -21.47 2.66 -9.84
C MET A 128 -20.23 1.79 -9.96
N ILE A 129 -19.20 2.12 -9.19
CA ILE A 129 -18.04 1.25 -8.92
C ILE A 129 -18.21 0.69 -7.51
N ASN A 130 -18.22 -0.62 -7.38
CA ASN A 130 -18.41 -1.30 -6.10
C ASN A 130 -17.25 -2.24 -5.83
N ILE A 131 -16.55 -2.09 -4.71
CA ILE A 131 -15.65 -3.17 -4.25
C ILE A 131 -16.54 -4.26 -3.67
N SER A 132 -16.79 -5.26 -4.49
CA SER A 132 -17.72 -6.34 -4.17
C SER A 132 -17.07 -7.41 -3.28
N ILE A 133 -15.74 -7.54 -3.35
CA ILE A 133 -14.95 -8.48 -2.55
C ILE A 133 -13.61 -7.83 -2.20
N GLY A 134 -13.15 -8.02 -0.96
CA GLY A 134 -11.75 -7.81 -0.57
C GLY A 134 -11.45 -6.54 0.24
N GLU A 135 -12.42 -5.64 0.41
CA GLU A 135 -12.28 -4.49 1.30
C GLU A 135 -13.54 -4.33 2.18
N GLY A 136 -13.32 -3.98 3.45
CA GLY A 136 -14.37 -3.86 4.45
C GLY A 136 -15.07 -5.19 4.80
N ILE A 137 -15.94 -5.13 5.80
CA ILE A 137 -16.84 -6.24 6.14
C ILE A 137 -18.18 -5.93 5.50
N THR A 138 -18.50 -6.65 4.41
CA THR A 138 -19.69 -6.40 3.58
C THR A 138 -20.65 -7.57 3.68
N THR A 139 -20.61 -8.49 2.72
CA THR A 139 -21.47 -9.66 2.64
C THR A 139 -20.92 -10.83 3.45
N CYS A 140 -21.64 -11.94 3.49
CA CYS A 140 -21.15 -13.19 4.07
C CYS A 140 -19.84 -13.70 3.41
N LEU A 141 -19.50 -13.22 2.21
CA LEU A 141 -18.24 -13.58 1.55
C LEU A 141 -17.02 -12.99 2.26
N SER A 142 -17.18 -11.92 3.05
CA SER A 142 -16.10 -11.40 3.91
C SER A 142 -15.65 -12.42 4.96
N SER A 143 -16.45 -13.46 5.28
CA SER A 143 -16.07 -14.51 6.24
C SER A 143 -15.22 -15.61 5.64
N MET A 144 -15.00 -15.59 4.32
CA MET A 144 -14.20 -16.59 3.64
C MET A 144 -12.73 -16.18 3.60
N LYS A 145 -11.86 -17.18 3.64
CA LYS A 145 -10.49 -17.08 3.15
C LYS A 145 -10.50 -17.38 1.66
N LEU A 146 -10.43 -16.32 0.85
CA LEU A 146 -10.59 -16.41 -0.58
C LEU A 146 -9.43 -17.20 -1.24
N GLU A 147 -8.24 -17.15 -0.66
CA GLU A 147 -7.04 -17.86 -1.12
C GLU A 147 -7.20 -19.38 -1.05
N THR A 148 -8.03 -19.86 -0.11
CA THR A 148 -8.30 -21.28 0.09
C THR A 148 -9.73 -21.68 -0.30
N ASP A 149 -10.50 -20.74 -0.89
CA ASP A 149 -11.93 -20.91 -1.19
C ASP A 149 -12.72 -21.56 -0.03
N SER A 150 -12.51 -21.08 1.20
CA SER A 150 -13.12 -21.68 2.38
C SER A 150 -14.65 -21.53 2.38
N ASP A 151 -15.37 -22.49 2.95
CA ASP A 151 -16.83 -22.42 3.08
C ASP A 151 -17.31 -21.25 3.95
N VAL A 152 -18.46 -20.68 3.57
CA VAL A 152 -19.18 -19.68 4.37
C VAL A 152 -20.00 -20.38 5.44
N GLN A 153 -19.79 -20.02 6.71
CA GLN A 153 -20.58 -20.53 7.85
C GLN A 153 -21.95 -19.85 7.91
N CYS A 154 -22.79 -20.11 6.91
CA CYS A 154 -24.06 -19.42 6.71
C CYS A 154 -25.09 -19.79 7.80
N PRO A 155 -25.58 -18.84 8.61
CA PRO A 155 -26.59 -19.13 9.64
C PRO A 155 -27.94 -19.54 9.02
N HIS A 156 -28.22 -19.10 7.80
CA HIS A 156 -29.44 -19.44 7.05
C HIS A 156 -29.34 -20.75 6.27
N ARG A 157 -28.15 -21.37 6.22
CA ARG A 157 -27.88 -22.62 5.47
C ARG A 157 -28.40 -22.60 4.03
N CYS A 158 -28.20 -21.50 3.32
CA CYS A 158 -28.59 -21.40 1.91
C CYS A 158 -27.78 -22.40 1.04
N ALA A 159 -28.39 -22.94 -0.01
CA ALA A 159 -27.75 -23.91 -0.91
C ALA A 159 -26.77 -23.29 -1.92
N LEU A 160 -26.60 -21.96 -1.90
CA LEU A 160 -25.77 -21.23 -2.85
C LEU A 160 -24.28 -21.32 -2.47
N LYS A 161 -23.44 -21.58 -3.47
CA LYS A 161 -21.98 -21.50 -3.37
C LYS A 161 -21.51 -20.04 -3.38
N PRO A 162 -20.32 -19.73 -2.85
CA PRO A 162 -19.77 -18.37 -2.80
C PRO A 162 -19.91 -17.53 -4.09
N GLY A 163 -19.53 -18.09 -5.24
CA GLY A 163 -19.66 -17.35 -6.50
C GLY A 163 -21.11 -17.11 -6.95
N GLU A 164 -22.04 -17.98 -6.56
CA GLU A 164 -23.48 -17.81 -6.83
C GLU A 164 -24.10 -16.73 -5.94
N ILE A 165 -23.63 -16.63 -4.69
CA ILE A 165 -24.04 -15.58 -3.76
C ILE A 165 -23.70 -14.20 -4.34
N MET A 166 -22.46 -14.02 -4.80
CA MET A 166 -22.05 -12.75 -5.41
C MET A 166 -22.78 -12.48 -6.74
N ALA A 167 -22.90 -13.49 -7.61
CA ALA A 167 -23.66 -13.34 -8.85
C ALA A 167 -25.12 -12.90 -8.58
N SER A 168 -25.77 -13.47 -7.56
CA SER A 168 -27.13 -13.08 -7.17
C SER A 168 -27.19 -11.66 -6.61
N ALA A 169 -26.19 -11.21 -5.84
CA ALA A 169 -26.12 -9.84 -5.35
C ALA A 169 -25.99 -8.85 -6.52
N LEU A 170 -25.07 -9.12 -7.44
CA LEU A 170 -24.81 -8.28 -8.62
C LEU A 170 -26.02 -8.23 -9.56
N GLU A 171 -26.74 -9.34 -9.74
CA GLU A 171 -27.98 -9.38 -10.51
C GLU A 171 -29.03 -8.42 -9.95
N VAL A 172 -29.26 -8.46 -8.64
CA VAL A 172 -30.26 -7.63 -7.96
C VAL A 172 -29.86 -6.15 -8.00
N MET A 173 -28.58 -5.85 -7.75
CA MET A 173 -28.08 -4.48 -7.82
C MET A 173 -28.20 -3.91 -9.24
N ASN A 174 -27.78 -4.69 -10.25
CA ASN A 174 -27.89 -4.32 -11.66
C ASN A 174 -29.35 -4.12 -12.07
N ARG A 175 -30.28 -4.97 -11.59
CA ARG A 175 -31.72 -4.80 -11.86
C ARG A 175 -32.23 -3.47 -11.32
N GLY A 176 -31.93 -3.14 -10.06
CA GLY A 176 -32.34 -1.85 -9.46
C GLY A 176 -31.80 -0.65 -10.24
N MET A 177 -30.55 -0.72 -10.70
CA MET A 177 -29.96 0.31 -11.57
C MET A 177 -30.69 0.41 -12.90
N ARG A 178 -30.89 -0.70 -13.62
CA ARG A 178 -31.44 -0.67 -14.98
C ARG A 178 -32.89 -0.21 -15.03
N ASP A 179 -33.69 -0.60 -14.04
CA ASP A 179 -35.09 -0.17 -13.94
C ASP A 179 -35.20 1.35 -13.77
N ALA A 180 -34.19 1.97 -13.14
CA ALA A 180 -34.16 3.41 -12.88
C ALA A 180 -33.36 4.24 -13.92
N SER A 181 -32.28 3.67 -14.46
CA SER A 181 -31.31 4.30 -15.37
C SER A 181 -30.60 3.23 -16.23
N PRO A 182 -31.21 2.82 -17.37
CA PRO A 182 -30.74 1.67 -18.16
C PRO A 182 -29.36 1.85 -18.82
N ASP A 183 -28.91 3.09 -19.00
CA ASP A 183 -27.60 3.41 -19.62
C ASP A 183 -26.45 3.47 -18.59
N SER A 184 -26.75 3.31 -17.30
CA SER A 184 -25.74 3.33 -16.23
C SER A 184 -25.02 2.00 -16.11
N GLU A 185 -23.72 2.05 -15.81
CA GLU A 185 -22.87 0.86 -15.76
C GLU A 185 -22.55 0.44 -14.32
N LEU A 186 -22.66 -0.85 -14.02
CA LEU A 186 -22.19 -1.42 -12.76
C LEU A 186 -20.81 -2.04 -12.97
N ILE A 187 -19.80 -1.52 -12.27
CA ILE A 187 -18.45 -2.06 -12.22
C ILE A 187 -18.27 -2.78 -10.88
N ALA A 188 -18.22 -4.11 -10.93
CA ALA A 188 -17.93 -4.97 -9.78
C ALA A 188 -16.43 -5.20 -9.68
N TRP A 189 -15.80 -4.65 -8.65
CA TRP A 189 -14.37 -4.69 -8.43
C TRP A 189 -14.00 -5.71 -7.35
N PHE A 190 -13.15 -6.65 -7.72
CA PHE A 190 -12.59 -7.67 -6.84
C PHE A 190 -11.20 -7.23 -6.38
N TYR A 191 -11.12 -6.70 -5.16
CA TYR A 191 -9.89 -6.14 -4.59
C TYR A 191 -9.06 -7.21 -3.87
N ILE A 192 -8.17 -7.89 -4.59
CA ILE A 192 -7.39 -9.01 -4.06
C ILE A 192 -5.90 -8.83 -4.38
N PRO A 193 -5.16 -8.03 -3.60
CA PRO A 193 -3.80 -7.63 -3.96
C PRO A 193 -2.81 -8.81 -4.01
N PHE A 194 -2.84 -9.72 -3.03
CA PHE A 194 -1.81 -10.76 -2.83
C PHE A 194 -2.18 -12.15 -3.35
N VAL A 195 -2.97 -12.22 -4.43
CA VAL A 195 -3.48 -13.49 -4.97
C VAL A 195 -2.45 -14.22 -5.84
N HIS A 196 -2.22 -15.52 -5.60
CA HIS A 196 -1.28 -16.31 -6.41
C HIS A 196 -1.95 -17.07 -7.57
N GLU A 197 -3.19 -17.49 -7.38
CA GLU A 197 -3.99 -18.21 -8.38
C GLU A 197 -5.41 -17.65 -8.38
N LEU A 198 -6.08 -17.67 -9.54
CA LEU A 198 -7.46 -17.19 -9.61
C LEU A 198 -8.38 -18.10 -8.75
N PRO A 199 -9.04 -17.58 -7.70
CA PRO A 199 -9.91 -18.38 -6.82
C PRO A 199 -11.11 -18.96 -7.58
N ASP A 200 -11.57 -20.13 -7.17
CA ASP A 200 -12.75 -20.78 -7.75
C ASP A 200 -14.02 -19.94 -7.56
N THR A 201 -14.10 -19.20 -6.45
CA THR A 201 -15.16 -18.20 -6.23
C THR A 201 -15.19 -17.16 -7.34
N LEU A 202 -14.04 -16.58 -7.73
CA LEU A 202 -13.99 -15.61 -8.83
C LEU A 202 -14.25 -16.25 -10.19
N LYS A 203 -13.76 -17.48 -10.43
CA LYS A 203 -14.09 -18.23 -11.65
C LYS A 203 -15.60 -18.40 -11.81
N ALA A 204 -16.30 -18.77 -10.72
CA ALA A 204 -17.75 -18.93 -10.72
C ALA A 204 -18.49 -17.60 -10.90
N ILE A 205 -17.98 -16.49 -10.34
CA ILE A 205 -18.55 -15.15 -10.56
C ILE A 205 -18.46 -14.76 -12.03
N VAL A 206 -17.30 -14.95 -12.67
CA VAL A 206 -17.14 -14.65 -14.09
C VAL A 206 -18.13 -15.42 -14.97
N GLU A 207 -18.42 -16.67 -14.62
CA GLU A 207 -19.39 -17.50 -15.32
C GLU A 207 -20.84 -17.03 -15.09
N LYS A 208 -21.20 -16.68 -13.85
CA LYS A 208 -22.60 -16.53 -13.43
C LYS A 208 -23.10 -15.09 -13.30
N ALA A 209 -22.22 -14.10 -13.15
CA ALA A 209 -22.62 -12.71 -13.05
C ALA A 209 -23.39 -12.25 -14.32
N PRO A 210 -24.30 -11.28 -14.23
CA PRO A 210 -25.00 -10.75 -15.42
C PRO A 210 -23.99 -10.24 -16.48
N GLU A 211 -24.34 -10.38 -17.77
CA GLU A 211 -23.45 -9.96 -18.87
C GLU A 211 -23.20 -8.45 -18.89
N GLU A 212 -24.15 -7.69 -18.38
CA GLU A 212 -24.14 -6.23 -18.33
C GLU A 212 -23.21 -5.68 -17.24
N VAL A 213 -22.85 -6.50 -16.24
CA VAL A 213 -21.93 -6.09 -15.17
C VAL A 213 -20.49 -6.17 -15.67
N ILE A 214 -19.76 -5.07 -15.52
CA ILE A 214 -18.34 -4.97 -15.86
C ILE A 214 -17.54 -5.53 -14.70
N LEU A 215 -16.71 -6.53 -14.97
CA LEU A 215 -15.89 -7.19 -13.95
C LEU A 215 -14.50 -6.55 -13.91
N GLN A 216 -14.09 -6.04 -12.74
CA GLN A 216 -12.83 -5.33 -12.55
C GLN A 216 -11.88 -6.09 -11.63
N LEU A 217 -10.61 -6.16 -12.04
CA LEU A 217 -9.48 -6.68 -11.25
C LEU A 217 -8.27 -5.75 -11.41
N ASN A 218 -7.40 -5.69 -10.41
CA ASN A 218 -6.14 -4.96 -10.51
C ASN A 218 -5.21 -5.70 -11.46
N PHE A 219 -4.61 -4.96 -12.40
CA PHE A 219 -3.82 -5.54 -13.46
C PHE A 219 -2.55 -6.23 -12.95
N GLU A 220 -1.99 -5.71 -11.86
CA GLU A 220 -0.74 -6.20 -11.27
C GLU A 220 -0.94 -7.08 -10.02
N SER A 221 -2.18 -7.31 -9.57
CA SER A 221 -2.48 -8.14 -8.38
C SER A 221 -1.78 -9.50 -8.46
N GLY A 222 -0.87 -9.77 -7.52
CA GLY A 222 -0.13 -11.02 -7.46
C GLY A 222 0.95 -11.17 -8.53
N ALA A 223 1.35 -10.07 -9.18
CA ALA A 223 2.39 -10.11 -10.20
C ALA A 223 3.68 -10.69 -9.62
N ALA A 224 4.34 -11.53 -10.41
CA ALA A 224 5.55 -12.20 -9.98
C ALA A 224 6.68 -11.96 -11.00
N VAL A 225 7.59 -11.07 -10.64
CA VAL A 225 8.60 -10.50 -11.56
C VAL A 225 10.00 -10.85 -11.05
N GLU A 226 10.92 -11.16 -11.96
CA GLU A 226 12.31 -11.43 -11.58
C GLU A 226 13.09 -10.13 -11.35
N GLN A 227 13.71 -9.99 -10.18
CA GLN A 227 14.72 -8.96 -9.89
C GLN A 227 15.93 -9.61 -9.23
N LEU A 228 17.11 -9.33 -9.80
CA LEU A 228 18.40 -9.86 -9.31
C LEU A 228 18.41 -11.40 -9.18
N GLY A 229 17.78 -12.10 -10.12
CA GLY A 229 17.70 -13.58 -10.13
C GLY A 229 16.72 -14.18 -9.13
N LYS A 230 15.86 -13.36 -8.49
CA LYS A 230 14.83 -13.81 -7.56
C LYS A 230 13.44 -13.40 -8.06
N LYS A 231 12.48 -14.33 -8.01
CA LYS A 231 11.06 -14.04 -8.27
C LYS A 231 10.50 -13.23 -7.08
N ARG A 232 10.05 -12.00 -7.34
CA ARG A 232 9.40 -11.11 -6.39
C ARG A 232 7.91 -11.14 -6.65
N VAL A 233 7.13 -11.51 -5.65
CA VAL A 233 5.67 -11.41 -5.71
C VAL A 233 5.25 -10.11 -5.05
N VAL A 234 4.38 -9.36 -5.73
CA VAL A 234 3.87 -8.09 -5.25
C VAL A 234 2.36 -8.07 -5.26
N GLY A 235 1.81 -7.17 -4.45
CA GLY A 235 0.41 -6.79 -4.46
C GLY A 235 0.05 -5.92 -5.66
N ASP A 236 -0.70 -4.86 -5.42
CA ASP A 236 -1.22 -3.96 -6.44
C ASP A 236 -0.51 -2.60 -6.46
N TYR A 237 -1.01 -1.69 -7.32
CA TYR A 237 -0.54 -0.32 -7.47
C TYR A 237 0.89 -0.19 -8.03
N TRP A 238 1.20 -0.87 -9.13
CA TRP A 238 2.52 -0.78 -9.77
C TRP A 238 2.46 -0.08 -11.13
N GLN A 239 3.15 1.06 -11.24
CA GLN A 239 3.36 1.76 -12.50
C GLN A 239 4.61 1.23 -13.21
N CYS A 240 5.63 0.77 -12.46
CA CYS A 240 6.86 0.21 -13.05
C CYS A 240 6.70 -1.19 -13.68
N ILE A 241 5.57 -1.86 -13.44
CA ILE A 241 5.23 -3.17 -14.02
C ILE A 241 4.24 -2.97 -15.18
N PRO A 242 4.66 -3.00 -16.45
CA PRO A 242 3.76 -2.86 -17.59
C PRO A 242 3.02 -4.17 -17.95
N GLU A 243 3.49 -5.33 -17.49
CA GLU A 243 2.88 -6.62 -17.75
C GLU A 243 1.74 -6.95 -16.75
N PRO A 244 0.69 -7.67 -17.18
CA PRO A 244 -0.34 -8.16 -16.28
C PRO A 244 0.19 -9.30 -15.42
N SER A 245 -0.43 -9.50 -14.25
CA SER A 245 -0.20 -10.71 -13.48
C SER A 245 -0.78 -11.95 -14.18
N GLU A 246 -0.25 -13.13 -13.85
CA GLU A 246 -0.78 -14.41 -14.35
C GLU A 246 -2.26 -14.59 -13.97
N VAL A 247 -2.66 -14.09 -12.79
CA VAL A 247 -4.03 -14.11 -12.31
C VAL A 247 -4.94 -13.22 -13.17
N PHE A 248 -4.48 -12.01 -13.51
CA PHE A 248 -5.23 -11.13 -14.41
C PHE A 248 -5.38 -11.74 -15.81
N ASP A 249 -4.34 -12.41 -16.31
CA ASP A 249 -4.40 -13.11 -17.60
C ASP A 249 -5.45 -14.22 -17.64
N GLU A 250 -5.49 -15.05 -16.60
CA GLU A 250 -6.51 -16.09 -16.48
C GLU A 250 -7.91 -15.49 -16.32
N PHE A 251 -8.05 -14.43 -15.53
CA PHE A 251 -9.30 -13.69 -15.38
C PHE A 251 -9.80 -13.14 -16.73
N ALA A 252 -8.95 -12.46 -17.50
CA ALA A 252 -9.28 -11.91 -18.81
C ALA A 252 -9.62 -12.98 -19.86
N LYS A 253 -8.95 -14.15 -19.83
CA LYS A 253 -9.29 -15.28 -20.71
C LYS A 253 -10.68 -15.84 -20.39
N ARG A 254 -11.01 -15.98 -19.11
CA ARG A 254 -12.32 -16.49 -18.67
C ARG A 254 -13.45 -15.55 -19.00
N THR A 255 -13.29 -14.26 -18.73
CA THR A 255 -14.31 -13.26 -19.05
C THR A 255 -14.57 -13.22 -20.56
N LYS A 256 -13.53 -13.32 -21.39
CA LYS A 256 -13.68 -13.49 -22.85
C LYS A 256 -14.47 -14.74 -23.23
N LYS A 257 -14.18 -15.90 -22.60
CA LYS A 257 -14.92 -17.16 -22.81
C LYS A 257 -16.42 -17.01 -22.52
N PHE A 258 -16.76 -16.28 -21.46
CA PHE A 258 -18.15 -16.04 -21.03
C PHE A 258 -18.76 -14.73 -21.54
N ARG A 259 -18.12 -14.08 -22.53
CA ARG A 259 -18.57 -12.82 -23.15
C ARG A 259 -18.81 -11.67 -22.16
N LYS A 260 -18.07 -11.63 -21.06
CA LYS A 260 -18.16 -10.56 -20.05
C LYS A 260 -17.28 -9.36 -20.44
N LYS A 261 -17.73 -8.16 -20.07
CA LYS A 261 -16.90 -6.95 -20.13
C LYS A 261 -15.88 -6.96 -18.98
N VAL A 262 -14.67 -6.47 -19.26
CA VAL A 262 -13.58 -6.41 -18.29
C VAL A 262 -13.09 -4.98 -18.14
N SER A 263 -12.89 -4.58 -16.89
CA SER A 263 -12.11 -3.40 -16.53
C SER A 263 -10.78 -3.81 -15.90
N ALA A 264 -9.70 -3.13 -16.27
CA ALA A 264 -8.44 -3.22 -15.55
C ALA A 264 -8.29 -2.02 -14.62
N LYS A 265 -8.05 -2.26 -13.33
CA LYS A 265 -7.55 -1.20 -12.46
C LYS A 265 -6.03 -1.13 -12.62
N ILE A 266 -5.51 0.03 -13.04
CA ILE A 266 -4.08 0.29 -13.28
C ILE A 266 -3.61 1.53 -12.51
N GLN A 267 -2.32 1.86 -12.61
CA GLN A 267 -1.78 3.16 -12.22
C GLN A 267 -1.16 3.88 -13.42
N VAL A 268 -1.63 5.10 -13.68
CA VAL A 268 -1.21 5.93 -14.83
C VAL A 268 -0.24 7.03 -14.43
N GLY A 269 -0.64 7.93 -13.52
CA GLY A 269 0.17 9.11 -13.19
C GLY A 269 1.33 8.78 -12.25
N CYS A 270 1.01 8.25 -11.08
CA CYS A 270 1.95 7.79 -10.07
C CYS A 270 1.31 6.65 -9.28
N SER A 271 2.07 6.04 -8.38
CA SER A 271 1.59 4.99 -7.50
C SER A 271 2.11 5.18 -6.06
N HIS A 272 1.90 4.22 -5.17
CA HIS A 272 2.60 4.22 -3.87
C HIS A 272 4.13 4.11 -3.99
N GLU A 273 4.67 3.83 -5.19
CA GLU A 273 6.11 3.95 -5.45
C GLU A 273 6.62 5.39 -5.20
N ILE A 274 5.81 6.41 -5.54
CA ILE A 274 6.05 7.82 -5.20
C ILE A 274 4.79 8.68 -5.44
N ALA A 275 3.91 8.78 -4.44
CA ALA A 275 2.67 9.56 -4.54
C ALA A 275 2.81 11.03 -4.08
N THR A 276 4.03 11.49 -3.79
CA THR A 276 4.34 12.88 -3.40
C THR A 276 4.71 13.78 -4.59
N VAL A 277 4.44 13.32 -5.81
CA VAL A 277 4.65 14.07 -7.05
C VAL A 277 3.38 14.00 -7.89
N PRO A 278 3.14 14.97 -8.80
CA PRO A 278 1.94 14.94 -9.64
C PRO A 278 1.86 13.72 -10.55
N HIS A 279 3.00 13.28 -11.12
CA HIS A 279 3.13 12.06 -11.93
C HIS A 279 4.62 11.68 -12.12
N VAL A 280 4.88 10.47 -12.61
CA VAL A 280 6.19 9.98 -13.03
C VAL A 280 6.22 9.92 -14.58
N PRO A 281 7.10 10.65 -15.29
CA PRO A 281 7.06 10.79 -16.76
C PRO A 281 7.64 9.57 -17.49
N VAL A 282 6.91 8.43 -17.45
CA VAL A 282 7.27 7.15 -18.08
C VAL A 282 6.25 6.67 -19.11
N PRO A 283 5.91 7.49 -20.14
CA PRO A 283 4.89 7.13 -21.12
C PRO A 283 5.20 5.84 -21.90
N GLY A 284 6.46 5.40 -21.97
CA GLY A 284 6.83 4.11 -22.57
C GLY A 284 6.26 2.92 -21.80
N LEU A 285 6.25 2.98 -20.46
CA LEU A 285 5.62 1.93 -19.65
C LEU A 285 4.10 1.91 -19.83
N LEU A 286 3.46 3.07 -19.97
CA LEU A 286 2.03 3.13 -20.30
C LEU A 286 1.75 2.54 -21.67
N TYR A 287 2.55 2.86 -22.69
CA TYR A 287 2.40 2.29 -24.02
C TYR A 287 2.37 0.75 -23.95
N ARG A 288 3.35 0.14 -23.26
CA ARG A 288 3.44 -1.32 -23.09
C ARG A 288 2.23 -1.89 -22.36
N LYS A 289 1.77 -1.21 -21.30
CA LYS A 289 0.58 -1.60 -20.52
C LYS A 289 -0.69 -1.58 -21.35
N PHE A 290 -0.97 -0.47 -22.03
CA PHE A 290 -2.14 -0.34 -22.91
C PHE A 290 -2.10 -1.30 -24.10
N ALA A 291 -0.92 -1.54 -24.69
CA ALA A 291 -0.75 -2.55 -25.72
C ALA A 291 -1.05 -3.97 -25.20
N SER A 292 -0.61 -4.28 -23.98
CA SER A 292 -0.88 -5.56 -23.32
C SER A 292 -2.37 -5.76 -23.01
N MET A 293 -3.05 -4.72 -22.55
CA MET A 293 -4.50 -4.68 -22.32
C MET A 293 -5.30 -4.88 -23.61
N ARG A 294 -4.93 -4.20 -24.69
CA ARG A 294 -5.58 -4.36 -26.01
C ARG A 294 -5.53 -5.78 -26.53
N LYS A 295 -4.37 -6.43 -26.48
CA LYS A 295 -4.19 -7.83 -26.90
C LYS A 295 -5.12 -8.79 -26.15
N ARG A 296 -5.59 -8.41 -24.96
CA ARG A 296 -6.49 -9.19 -24.10
C ARG A 296 -7.96 -8.81 -24.24
N GLY A 297 -8.28 -7.84 -25.10
CA GLY A 297 -9.65 -7.38 -25.31
C GLY A 297 -10.22 -6.61 -24.11
N ILE A 298 -9.37 -5.98 -23.31
CA ILE A 298 -9.81 -5.13 -22.21
C ILE A 298 -10.40 -3.84 -22.79
N THR A 299 -11.60 -3.48 -22.34
CA THR A 299 -12.37 -2.36 -22.91
C THR A 299 -12.61 -1.22 -21.93
N HIS A 300 -12.34 -1.44 -20.64
CA HIS A 300 -12.48 -0.43 -19.58
C HIS A 300 -11.21 -0.38 -18.75
N ALA A 301 -10.88 0.80 -18.23
CA ALA A 301 -9.73 0.98 -17.37
C ALA A 301 -10.03 2.02 -16.30
N MET A 302 -9.72 1.68 -15.04
CA MET A 302 -9.64 2.65 -13.96
C MET A 302 -8.17 3.09 -13.85
N LEU A 303 -7.90 4.35 -14.20
CA LEU A 303 -6.53 4.84 -14.46
C LEU A 303 -5.72 5.17 -13.19
N GLY A 304 -6.37 5.28 -12.03
CA GLY A 304 -5.71 5.57 -10.77
C GLY A 304 -6.56 5.25 -9.56
N TRP A 305 -6.15 5.75 -8.41
CA TRP A 305 -6.91 5.67 -7.15
C TRP A 305 -7.12 7.08 -6.58
N TYR A 306 -7.08 7.27 -5.27
CA TYR A 306 -7.00 8.60 -4.64
C TYR A 306 -5.78 9.40 -5.14
N PHE A 307 -4.76 8.72 -5.64
CA PHE A 307 -3.56 9.27 -6.26
C PHE A 307 -3.38 8.75 -7.70
N GLY A 308 -2.42 9.34 -8.41
CA GLY A 308 -2.07 8.94 -9.78
C GLY A 308 -3.02 9.48 -10.86
N THR A 309 -3.86 10.45 -10.52
CA THR A 309 -4.89 11.02 -11.41
C THR A 309 -4.72 12.53 -11.66
N THR A 310 -3.63 13.14 -11.17
CA THR A 310 -3.33 14.56 -11.41
C THR A 310 -3.25 14.85 -12.92
N PRO A 311 -3.95 15.89 -13.43
CA PRO A 311 -3.84 16.26 -14.83
C PRO A 311 -2.39 16.53 -15.25
N GLY A 312 -2.05 16.07 -16.45
CA GLY A 312 -0.75 16.27 -17.06
C GLY A 312 -0.35 15.18 -18.04
N LEU A 313 0.96 15.13 -18.29
CA LEU A 313 1.60 14.31 -19.33
C LEU A 313 1.15 12.84 -19.32
N MET A 314 1.05 12.21 -18.15
CA MET A 314 0.71 10.79 -18.08
C MET A 314 -0.77 10.52 -18.35
N ASN A 315 -1.67 11.41 -17.95
CA ASN A 315 -3.08 11.31 -18.31
C ASN A 315 -3.27 11.53 -19.82
N GLU A 316 -2.63 12.54 -20.39
CA GLU A 316 -2.68 12.81 -21.83
C GLU A 316 -2.16 11.62 -22.64
N ALA A 317 -1.04 11.01 -22.21
CA ALA A 317 -0.50 9.79 -22.80
C ALA A 317 -1.52 8.64 -22.73
N ALA A 318 -2.13 8.41 -21.56
CA ALA A 318 -3.15 7.38 -21.37
C ALA A 318 -4.39 7.63 -22.24
N GLY A 319 -4.84 8.88 -22.38
CA GLY A 319 -5.97 9.26 -23.22
C GLY A 319 -5.70 8.97 -24.70
N GLN A 320 -4.53 9.34 -25.21
CA GLN A 320 -4.13 8.99 -26.58
C GLN A 320 -4.00 7.47 -26.75
N LEU A 321 -3.34 6.81 -25.79
CA LEU A 321 -3.16 5.37 -25.81
C LEU A 321 -4.48 4.62 -25.73
N ALA A 322 -5.53 5.12 -25.09
CA ALA A 322 -6.83 4.44 -25.02
C ALA A 322 -7.43 4.21 -26.42
N PHE A 323 -7.14 5.08 -27.38
CA PHE A 323 -7.67 5.02 -28.75
C PHE A 323 -6.63 4.64 -29.81
N LEU A 324 -5.34 4.60 -29.45
CA LEU A 324 -4.26 4.22 -30.36
C LEU A 324 -4.29 2.73 -30.71
N ASN A 325 -4.16 2.40 -32.00
CA ASN A 325 -3.88 1.03 -32.42
C ASN A 325 -2.38 0.70 -32.27
N THR A 326 -2.02 0.09 -31.15
CA THR A 326 -0.63 -0.30 -30.83
C THR A 326 -0.14 -1.53 -31.60
N GLU A 327 -0.97 -2.16 -32.44
CA GLU A 327 -0.48 -3.17 -33.37
C GLU A 327 0.16 -2.54 -34.62
N SER A 328 -0.29 -1.33 -34.99
CA SER A 328 0.23 -0.61 -36.17
C SER A 328 1.22 0.50 -35.83
N VAL A 329 1.16 1.07 -34.62
CA VAL A 329 2.04 2.17 -34.20
C VAL A 329 3.00 1.65 -33.12
N PRO A 330 4.31 1.54 -33.38
CA PRO A 330 5.29 1.07 -32.41
C PRO A 330 5.56 2.10 -31.29
N GLU A 331 6.17 1.65 -30.19
CA GLU A 331 6.46 2.48 -29.01
C GLU A 331 7.28 3.73 -29.36
N GLU A 332 8.34 3.56 -30.17
CA GLU A 332 9.22 4.66 -30.57
C GLU A 332 8.49 5.75 -31.36
N GLU A 333 7.57 5.36 -32.24
CA GLU A 333 6.77 6.30 -33.03
C GLU A 333 5.78 7.05 -32.14
N PHE A 334 5.07 6.33 -31.27
CA PHE A 334 4.18 6.95 -30.29
C PHE A 334 4.92 7.96 -29.40
N LEU A 335 6.07 7.59 -28.83
CA LEU A 335 6.83 8.48 -27.95
C LEU A 335 7.31 9.73 -28.69
N LEU A 336 7.75 9.58 -29.95
CA LEU A 336 8.21 10.71 -30.75
C LEU A 336 7.04 11.64 -31.12
N ASP A 337 5.90 11.10 -31.52
CA ASP A 337 4.71 11.88 -31.86
C ASP A 337 4.12 12.59 -30.64
N PHE A 338 4.04 11.90 -29.51
CA PHE A 338 3.63 12.49 -28.25
C PHE A 338 4.61 13.58 -27.80
N ALA A 339 5.91 13.39 -28.00
CA ALA A 339 6.90 14.42 -27.68
C ALA A 339 6.78 15.64 -28.61
N ARG A 340 6.33 15.48 -29.86
CA ARG A 340 6.11 16.62 -30.78
C ARG A 340 4.98 17.54 -30.32
N THR A 341 3.92 17.00 -29.72
CA THR A 341 2.79 17.82 -29.21
C THR A 341 3.20 18.63 -27.98
N ILE A 342 4.12 18.09 -27.16
CA ILE A 342 4.51 18.66 -25.87
C ILE A 342 5.74 19.58 -25.99
N TRP A 343 6.76 19.16 -26.74
CA TRP A 343 8.09 19.81 -26.81
C TRP A 343 8.41 20.41 -28.19
N GLY A 344 7.50 20.30 -29.15
CA GLY A 344 7.74 20.74 -30.52
C GLY A 344 8.74 19.87 -31.28
N LYS A 345 8.83 20.08 -32.60
CA LYS A 345 9.62 19.23 -33.51
C LYS A 345 11.12 19.22 -33.19
N GLU A 346 11.66 20.34 -32.74
CA GLU A 346 13.09 20.52 -32.47
C GLU A 346 13.57 19.68 -31.29
N HIS A 347 12.75 19.54 -30.24
CA HIS A 347 13.14 18.87 -29.01
C HIS A 347 12.48 17.51 -28.79
N ALA A 348 11.51 17.13 -29.64
CA ALA A 348 10.75 15.89 -29.52
C ALA A 348 11.64 14.63 -29.40
N ALA A 349 12.64 14.47 -30.28
CA ALA A 349 13.50 13.30 -30.26
C ALA A 349 14.28 13.16 -28.95
N ARG A 350 14.73 14.28 -28.38
CA ARG A 350 15.46 14.31 -27.10
C ARG A 350 14.54 13.99 -25.92
N ALA A 351 13.32 14.52 -25.91
CA ALA A 351 12.35 14.22 -24.87
C ALA A 351 11.87 12.75 -24.94
N ALA A 352 11.60 12.23 -26.13
CA ALA A 352 11.23 10.83 -26.34
C ALA A 352 12.32 9.86 -25.86
N GLU A 353 13.59 10.14 -26.19
CA GLU A 353 14.72 9.36 -25.70
C GLU A 353 14.85 9.43 -24.17
N GLY A 354 14.66 10.63 -23.59
CA GLY A 354 14.63 10.79 -22.14
C GLY A 354 13.53 9.97 -21.46
N TRP A 355 12.31 9.97 -22.01
CA TRP A 355 11.20 9.15 -21.51
C TRP A 355 11.46 7.65 -21.64
N LYS A 356 12.13 7.21 -22.71
CA LYS A 356 12.57 5.81 -22.87
C LYS A 356 13.57 5.42 -21.77
N ILE A 357 14.56 6.27 -21.51
CA ILE A 357 15.53 6.06 -20.43
C ILE A 357 14.86 6.04 -19.06
N PHE A 358 13.93 6.98 -18.79
CA PHE A 358 13.14 6.98 -17.54
C PHE A 358 12.35 5.68 -17.38
N SER A 359 11.71 5.21 -18.45
CA SER A 359 10.90 3.99 -18.44
C SER A 359 11.76 2.77 -18.08
N GLU A 360 12.95 2.62 -18.66
CA GLU A 360 13.87 1.53 -18.30
C GLU A 360 14.47 1.67 -16.90
N ALA A 361 14.80 2.89 -16.48
CA ALA A 361 15.30 3.14 -15.14
C ALA A 361 14.24 2.74 -14.09
N TYR A 362 12.99 3.19 -14.28
CA TYR A 362 11.88 3.01 -13.33
C TYR A 362 11.53 1.54 -13.06
N ARG A 363 11.76 0.63 -14.02
CA ARG A 363 11.62 -0.83 -13.82
C ARG A 363 12.58 -1.42 -12.77
N ASN A 364 13.60 -0.66 -12.34
CA ASN A 364 14.49 -1.05 -11.25
C ASN A 364 13.98 -0.64 -9.87
N TYR A 365 12.79 -0.05 -9.75
CA TYR A 365 12.17 0.16 -8.43
C TYR A 365 12.08 -1.20 -7.70
N PRO A 366 12.52 -1.32 -6.44
CA PRO A 366 12.43 -2.57 -5.70
C PRO A 366 10.99 -3.06 -5.53
N LEU A 367 10.71 -4.27 -6.01
CA LEU A 367 9.37 -4.86 -6.01
C LEU A 367 9.03 -5.46 -4.64
N SER A 368 8.72 -4.57 -3.70
CA SER A 368 8.20 -4.85 -2.36
C SER A 368 7.09 -3.87 -2.01
N ASN A 369 5.96 -4.40 -1.53
CA ASN A 369 4.86 -3.56 -1.04
C ASN A 369 5.30 -2.77 0.19
N MET A 370 6.16 -3.34 1.05
CA MET A 370 6.69 -2.61 2.20
C MET A 370 7.61 -1.45 1.81
N ILE A 371 8.34 -1.53 0.69
CA ILE A 371 9.10 -0.39 0.16
C ILE A 371 8.16 0.70 -0.37
N GLN A 372 7.06 0.37 -1.03
CA GLN A 372 6.05 1.37 -1.42
C GLN A 372 5.42 2.06 -0.19
N TYR A 373 5.16 1.28 0.84
CA TYR A 373 4.40 1.71 2.01
C TYR A 373 5.21 2.45 3.07
N PHE A 374 6.47 2.06 3.27
CA PHE A 374 7.32 2.59 4.34
C PHE A 374 8.70 3.06 3.85
N GLY A 375 9.01 2.88 2.56
CA GLY A 375 10.32 3.20 2.00
C GLY A 375 10.61 4.69 1.89
N PRO A 376 11.88 5.06 1.69
CA PRO A 376 12.34 6.45 1.74
C PRO A 376 12.01 7.28 0.48
N VAL A 377 11.30 6.73 -0.50
CA VAL A 377 11.14 7.40 -1.80
C VAL A 377 10.22 8.61 -1.70
N ALA A 378 9.07 8.49 -1.02
CA ALA A 378 8.06 9.54 -0.98
C ALA A 378 8.50 10.79 -0.19
N ASP A 379 9.16 10.61 0.96
CA ASP A 379 9.49 11.69 1.91
C ASP A 379 10.90 11.58 2.53
N GLY A 380 11.78 10.71 2.02
CA GLY A 380 13.17 10.55 2.49
C GLY A 380 13.99 11.85 2.50
N VAL A 381 13.61 12.80 1.64
CA VAL A 381 14.20 14.14 1.53
C VAL A 381 14.07 15.00 2.79
N ILE A 382 13.21 14.61 3.74
CA ILE A 382 13.14 15.22 5.07
C ILE A 382 13.59 14.29 6.19
N TRP A 383 13.99 13.05 5.89
CA TRP A 383 14.43 12.11 6.91
C TRP A 383 15.78 12.56 7.50
N PRO A 384 15.93 12.49 8.83
CA PRO A 384 17.23 12.57 9.47
C PRO A 384 18.06 11.33 9.16
N LEU A 385 19.38 11.50 9.15
CA LEU A 385 20.34 10.40 9.15
C LEU A 385 20.93 10.28 10.55
N TYR A 386 20.93 9.08 11.12
CA TYR A 386 21.45 8.86 12.46
C TYR A 386 22.73 8.01 12.43
N LEU A 387 23.85 8.57 12.88
CA LEU A 387 25.09 7.80 12.99
C LEU A 387 24.99 6.73 14.08
N TYR A 388 24.32 7.04 15.20
CA TYR A 388 24.06 6.08 16.27
C TYR A 388 22.67 5.44 16.12
N PRO A 389 22.51 4.13 16.40
CA PRO A 389 21.20 3.50 16.42
C PRO A 389 20.21 4.28 17.29
N GLN A 390 19.06 4.65 16.73
CA GLN A 390 17.93 5.25 17.45
C GLN A 390 16.78 4.27 17.61
N ASP A 391 16.77 3.20 16.82
CA ASP A 391 15.71 2.19 16.77
C ASP A 391 14.33 2.81 16.52
N ARG A 392 14.29 3.84 15.68
CA ARG A 392 13.05 4.53 15.36
C ARG A 392 12.37 3.85 14.17
N GLN A 393 11.08 3.59 14.31
CA GLN A 393 10.24 3.03 13.27
C GLN A 393 10.17 3.93 12.02
N LEU A 394 9.78 3.32 10.91
CA LEU A 394 9.34 3.98 9.70
C LEU A 394 7.85 4.31 9.79
N TYR A 395 7.43 5.37 9.13
CA TYR A 395 6.01 5.74 9.08
C TYR A 395 5.41 5.52 7.69
N PRO A 396 4.11 5.19 7.61
CA PRO A 396 3.40 5.08 6.34
C PRO A 396 3.57 6.31 5.45
N THR A 397 3.78 6.08 4.16
CA THR A 397 3.94 7.15 3.17
C THR A 397 2.64 7.89 2.88
N TRP A 398 1.49 7.23 3.07
CA TRP A 398 0.15 7.76 2.78
C TRP A 398 -0.54 8.47 3.96
N LEU A 399 0.10 8.56 5.12
CA LEU A 399 -0.41 9.27 6.29
C LEU A 399 0.48 10.47 6.64
N LEU A 400 -0.09 11.46 7.33
CA LEU A 400 0.66 12.63 7.83
C LEU A 400 1.47 12.34 9.11
N ASN A 401 1.16 11.22 9.77
CA ASN A 401 1.92 10.70 10.91
C ASN A 401 2.09 11.71 12.06
N ASP A 402 1.12 12.60 12.27
CA ASP A 402 1.17 13.70 13.24
C ASP A 402 2.44 14.57 13.11
N GLY A 403 2.96 14.71 11.89
CA GLY A 403 4.19 15.44 11.60
C GLY A 403 5.49 14.73 12.00
N LYS A 404 5.42 13.45 12.40
CA LYS A 404 6.60 12.60 12.65
C LYS A 404 7.25 12.19 11.32
N VAL A 405 8.56 11.97 11.35
CA VAL A 405 9.37 11.51 10.21
C VAL A 405 9.98 10.16 10.53
N SER A 406 10.17 9.33 9.51
CA SER A 406 10.70 7.98 9.66
C SER A 406 12.11 7.96 10.25
N GLY A 407 12.39 6.86 10.95
CA GLY A 407 13.62 6.61 11.67
C GLY A 407 14.69 5.86 10.90
N ASP A 408 15.53 5.14 11.64
CA ASP A 408 16.67 4.38 11.13
C ASP A 408 16.44 2.86 11.04
N ASN A 409 15.24 2.38 11.38
CA ASN A 409 14.93 0.96 11.34
C ASN A 409 14.46 0.50 9.95
N LEU A 410 15.36 0.59 8.98
CA LEU A 410 15.06 0.32 7.56
C LEU A 410 14.57 -1.09 7.26
N CYS A 411 14.81 -2.08 8.12
CA CYS A 411 14.31 -3.43 7.88
C CYS A 411 12.80 -3.47 7.66
N GLU A 412 12.05 -2.57 8.29
CA GLU A 412 10.59 -2.51 8.19
C GLU A 412 10.07 -2.35 6.77
N CYS A 413 10.84 -1.71 5.87
CA CYS A 413 10.42 -1.56 4.49
C CYS A 413 10.95 -2.68 3.59
N LEU A 414 11.91 -3.51 4.00
CA LEU A 414 12.64 -4.39 3.08
C LEU A 414 11.86 -5.63 2.64
N GLU A 415 11.06 -6.23 3.54
CA GLU A 415 10.20 -7.41 3.32
C GLU A 415 10.91 -8.59 2.65
N ASN A 416 10.95 -8.59 1.32
CA ASN A 416 11.52 -9.65 0.50
C ASN A 416 12.92 -9.30 -0.05
N HIS A 417 13.44 -8.10 0.19
CA HIS A 417 14.78 -7.66 -0.23
C HIS A 417 15.77 -7.68 0.93
N THR A 418 17.05 -7.90 0.64
CA THR A 418 18.11 -7.44 1.55
C THR A 418 18.40 -5.96 1.32
N ILE A 419 19.05 -5.31 2.28
CA ILE A 419 19.50 -3.92 2.09
C ILE A 419 20.45 -3.80 0.89
N ASP A 420 21.30 -4.81 0.66
CA ASP A 420 22.24 -4.82 -0.46
C ASP A 420 21.52 -4.88 -1.81
N GLU A 421 20.49 -5.72 -1.91
CA GLU A 421 19.65 -5.83 -3.11
C GLU A 421 18.90 -4.52 -3.39
N ALA A 422 18.29 -3.94 -2.35
CA ALA A 422 17.56 -2.68 -2.47
C ALA A 422 18.49 -1.53 -2.92
N VAL A 423 19.70 -1.46 -2.36
CA VAL A 423 20.72 -0.48 -2.77
C VAL A 423 21.10 -0.65 -4.24
N VAL A 424 21.37 -1.87 -4.71
CA VAL A 424 21.71 -2.12 -6.12
C VAL A 424 20.60 -1.68 -7.06
N LEU A 425 19.35 -1.96 -6.70
CA LEU A 425 18.17 -1.60 -7.49
C LEU A 425 17.96 -0.07 -7.53
N PHE A 426 18.02 0.60 -6.38
CA PHE A 426 17.91 2.06 -6.33
C PHE A 426 19.08 2.78 -6.98
N ASP A 427 20.30 2.25 -6.94
CA ASP A 427 21.45 2.81 -7.67
C ASP A 427 21.23 2.74 -9.19
N LYS A 428 20.70 1.63 -9.71
CA LYS A 428 20.33 1.50 -11.13
C LYS A 428 19.21 2.46 -11.52
N LEU A 429 18.20 2.60 -10.66
CA LEU A 429 17.12 3.55 -10.86
C LEU A 429 17.65 4.99 -10.89
N ALA A 430 18.37 5.42 -9.86
CA ALA A 430 18.88 6.79 -9.73
C ALA A 430 19.83 7.16 -10.88
N SER A 431 20.81 6.30 -11.19
CA SER A 431 21.77 6.54 -12.29
C SER A 431 21.10 6.54 -13.66
N GLY A 432 20.17 5.60 -13.90
CA GLY A 432 19.36 5.57 -15.11
C GLY A 432 18.54 6.83 -15.28
N TRP A 433 17.87 7.26 -14.20
CA TRP A 433 17.05 8.45 -14.18
C TRP A 433 17.88 9.72 -14.44
N GLU A 434 19.03 9.87 -13.79
CA GLU A 434 19.92 11.01 -13.99
C GLU A 434 20.38 11.14 -15.46
N ARG A 435 20.62 10.02 -16.16
CA ARG A 435 20.91 10.04 -17.62
C ARG A 435 19.75 10.64 -18.42
N GLY A 436 18.51 10.31 -18.07
CA GLY A 436 17.33 10.91 -18.68
C GLY A 436 17.24 12.41 -18.37
N VAL A 437 17.44 12.81 -17.10
CA VAL A 437 17.41 14.23 -16.68
C VAL A 437 18.44 15.07 -17.44
N ARG A 438 19.63 14.53 -17.71
CA ARG A 438 20.66 15.19 -18.53
C ARG A 438 20.19 15.52 -19.96
N LEU A 439 19.21 14.80 -20.50
CA LEU A 439 18.60 15.14 -21.79
C LEU A 439 17.59 16.29 -21.66
N PHE A 440 16.97 16.50 -20.51
CA PHE A 440 16.04 17.62 -20.31
C PHE A 440 16.72 18.93 -19.93
N ALA A 441 17.87 18.87 -19.23
CA ALA A 441 18.54 20.06 -18.72
C ALA A 441 18.86 21.13 -19.80
N PRO A 442 19.39 20.79 -21.00
CA PRO A 442 19.67 21.78 -22.05
C PRO A 442 18.42 22.43 -22.65
N MET A 443 17.23 21.85 -22.42
CA MET A 443 15.98 22.39 -22.95
C MET A 443 15.44 23.55 -22.10
N ARG A 444 15.96 23.76 -20.88
CA ARG A 444 15.46 24.82 -19.98
C ARG A 444 15.47 26.20 -20.63
N ASP A 445 16.54 26.54 -21.35
CA ASP A 445 16.68 27.86 -21.97
C ASP A 445 15.69 28.07 -23.11
N ALA A 446 15.43 27.02 -23.91
CA ALA A 446 14.45 27.04 -24.99
C ALA A 446 13.02 27.23 -24.47
N PHE A 447 12.74 26.78 -23.24
CA PHE A 447 11.43 26.85 -22.61
C PHE A 447 11.34 27.86 -21.46
N ARG A 448 12.25 28.84 -21.38
CA ARG A 448 12.30 29.82 -20.27
C ARG A 448 10.97 30.59 -20.07
N ASP A 449 10.23 30.81 -21.15
CA ASP A 449 8.96 31.55 -21.18
C ASP A 449 7.74 30.59 -21.15
N HIS A 450 7.97 29.29 -20.90
CA HIS A 450 6.94 28.24 -20.85
C HIS A 450 6.91 27.56 -19.45
N PRO A 451 6.16 28.12 -18.48
CA PRO A 451 6.16 27.63 -17.10
C PRO A 451 5.79 26.15 -16.92
N GLU A 452 4.87 25.62 -17.74
CA GLU A 452 4.50 24.19 -17.66
C GLU A 452 5.69 23.29 -18.02
N ARG A 453 6.41 23.61 -19.09
CA ARG A 453 7.59 22.85 -19.53
C ARG A 453 8.74 22.96 -18.54
N LEU A 454 8.95 24.13 -17.94
CA LEU A 454 9.92 24.28 -16.86
C LEU A 454 9.56 23.42 -15.64
N ARG A 455 8.27 23.32 -15.29
CA ARG A 455 7.79 22.40 -14.24
C ARG A 455 8.00 20.94 -14.62
N ASP A 456 7.79 20.55 -15.87
CA ASP A 456 8.02 19.15 -16.31
C ASP A 456 9.52 18.78 -16.22
N ILE A 457 10.41 19.69 -16.64
CA ILE A 457 11.87 19.50 -16.45
C ILE A 457 12.22 19.46 -14.95
N GLY A 458 11.63 20.36 -14.15
CA GLY A 458 11.82 20.40 -12.71
C GLY A 458 11.31 19.15 -11.99
N LEU A 459 10.20 18.57 -12.44
CA LEU A 459 9.63 17.33 -11.93
C LEU A 459 10.55 16.14 -12.22
N ALA A 460 11.07 16.04 -13.44
CA ALA A 460 12.05 15.00 -13.79
C ALA A 460 13.30 15.11 -12.89
N GLU A 461 13.77 16.32 -12.62
CA GLU A 461 14.90 16.54 -11.71
C GLU A 461 14.57 16.21 -10.25
N ALA A 462 13.40 16.62 -9.75
CA ALA A 462 12.94 16.31 -8.40
C ALA A 462 12.82 14.80 -8.17
N LEU A 463 12.27 14.06 -9.13
CA LEU A 463 12.23 12.59 -9.11
C LEU A 463 13.62 11.98 -9.02
N GLY A 464 14.59 12.53 -9.76
CA GLY A 464 15.99 12.12 -9.67
C GLY A 464 16.56 12.27 -8.26
N ILE A 465 16.23 13.37 -7.57
CA ILE A 465 16.59 13.61 -6.16
C ILE A 465 15.92 12.60 -5.24
N HIS A 466 14.62 12.33 -5.40
CA HIS A 466 13.92 11.33 -4.60
C HIS A 466 14.57 9.94 -4.70
N PHE A 467 14.91 9.51 -5.92
CA PHE A 467 15.54 8.20 -6.15
C PHE A 467 16.99 8.14 -5.63
N SER A 468 17.77 9.20 -5.83
CA SER A 468 19.15 9.24 -5.30
C SER A 468 19.18 9.35 -3.78
N THR A 469 18.22 10.05 -3.16
CA THR A 469 18.06 10.10 -1.70
C THR A 469 17.66 8.75 -1.14
N ALA A 470 16.74 8.01 -1.78
CA ALA A 470 16.41 6.65 -1.37
C ALA A 470 17.65 5.73 -1.40
N ALA A 471 18.44 5.77 -2.48
CA ALA A 471 19.70 5.05 -2.59
C ALA A 471 20.70 5.47 -1.49
N GLY A 472 20.84 6.78 -1.28
CA GLY A 472 21.74 7.38 -0.28
C GLY A 472 21.41 6.97 1.15
N ILE A 473 20.12 7.00 1.53
CA ILE A 473 19.64 6.58 2.85
C ILE A 473 19.98 5.11 3.08
N LEU A 474 19.60 4.22 2.15
CA LEU A 474 19.87 2.79 2.29
C LEU A 474 21.38 2.52 2.35
N ARG A 475 22.18 3.17 1.50
CA ARG A 475 23.65 3.05 1.47
C ARG A 475 24.28 3.55 2.77
N PHE A 476 23.81 4.67 3.32
CA PHE A 476 24.30 5.22 4.58
C PHE A 476 24.15 4.20 5.71
N TYR A 477 22.97 3.59 5.83
CA TYR A 477 22.69 2.63 6.88
C TYR A 477 23.36 1.27 6.63
N GLN A 478 23.55 0.85 5.38
CA GLN A 478 24.39 -0.29 5.01
C GLN A 478 25.84 -0.09 5.52
N LEU A 479 26.44 1.08 5.23
CA LEU A 479 27.79 1.43 5.66
C LEU A 479 27.88 1.57 7.19
N ARG A 480 26.87 2.19 7.82
CA ARG A 480 26.76 2.33 9.28
C ARG A 480 26.83 0.97 9.97
N ARG A 481 26.04 0.00 9.49
CA ARG A 481 26.03 -1.38 10.01
C ARG A 481 27.40 -2.03 9.85
N GLN A 482 27.99 -1.92 8.66
CA GLN A 482 29.33 -2.47 8.40
C GLN A 482 30.38 -1.84 9.34
N PHE A 483 30.32 -0.52 9.56
CA PHE A 483 31.23 0.19 10.46
C PHE A 483 31.14 -0.32 11.90
N PHE A 484 29.94 -0.47 12.46
CA PHE A 484 29.79 -0.96 13.83
C PHE A 484 30.19 -2.43 14.00
N ARG A 485 30.10 -3.23 12.92
CA ARG A 485 30.56 -4.62 12.92
C ARG A 485 32.07 -4.77 12.83
N THR A 486 32.71 -4.03 11.92
CA THR A 486 34.14 -4.21 11.62
C THR A 486 35.04 -3.27 12.41
N GLY A 487 34.50 -2.14 12.86
CA GLY A 487 35.27 -1.03 13.40
C GLY A 487 36.14 -0.31 12.36
N ASP A 488 35.97 -0.57 11.05
CA ASP A 488 36.83 0.00 10.01
C ASP A 488 36.56 1.50 9.79
N PRO A 489 37.47 2.40 10.20
CA PRO A 489 37.25 3.84 10.08
C PRO A 489 37.12 4.33 8.64
N LYS A 490 37.56 3.55 7.63
CA LYS A 490 37.45 3.93 6.21
C LYS A 490 36.00 4.06 5.76
N LEU A 491 35.06 3.40 6.44
CA LEU A 491 33.63 3.45 6.13
C LEU A 491 32.97 4.79 6.49
N LEU A 492 33.59 5.57 7.38
CA LEU A 492 33.04 6.87 7.80
C LEU A 492 33.09 7.91 6.68
N ASN A 493 34.13 7.91 5.83
CA ASN A 493 34.26 8.91 4.76
C ASN A 493 33.15 8.79 3.70
N PRO A 494 32.87 7.59 3.13
CA PRO A 494 31.73 7.41 2.24
C PRO A 494 30.39 7.81 2.88
N MET A 495 30.21 7.57 4.19
CA MET A 495 29.01 8.02 4.90
C MET A 495 28.92 9.55 4.97
N LYS A 496 30.03 10.25 5.24
CA LYS A 496 30.07 11.73 5.21
C LYS A 496 29.73 12.28 3.84
N GLU A 497 30.29 11.71 2.78
CA GLU A 497 30.00 12.12 1.41
C GLU A 497 28.51 11.96 1.05
N ILE A 498 27.85 10.92 1.57
CA ILE A 498 26.39 10.77 1.41
C ILE A 498 25.66 11.93 2.08
N VAL A 499 26.03 12.28 3.32
CA VAL A 499 25.41 13.39 4.05
C VAL A 499 25.61 14.73 3.32
N GLU A 500 26.79 14.97 2.77
CA GLU A 500 27.10 16.17 1.98
C GLU A 500 26.27 16.23 0.69
N ARG A 501 26.17 15.11 -0.05
CA ARG A 501 25.32 15.00 -1.25
C ARG A 501 23.85 15.19 -0.92
N GLU A 502 23.38 14.70 0.22
CA GLU A 502 22.00 14.88 0.68
C GLU A 502 21.70 16.34 0.99
N ILE A 503 22.63 17.07 1.62
CA ILE A 503 22.49 18.51 1.84
C ILE A 503 22.30 19.24 0.51
N GLU A 504 23.12 18.93 -0.49
CA GLU A 504 23.02 19.59 -1.80
C GLU A 504 21.74 19.22 -2.55
N SER A 505 21.37 17.94 -2.54
CA SER A 505 20.13 17.46 -3.16
C SER A 505 18.90 18.12 -2.53
N ARG A 506 18.88 18.27 -1.20
CA ARG A 506 17.79 18.95 -0.48
C ARG A 506 17.75 20.45 -0.76
N ARG A 507 18.89 21.12 -0.92
CA ARG A 507 18.92 22.53 -1.37
C ARG A 507 18.35 22.68 -2.77
N ARG A 508 18.70 21.78 -3.68
CA ARG A 508 18.15 21.81 -5.04
C ARG A 508 16.65 21.54 -5.04
N LEU A 509 16.19 20.54 -4.29
CA LEU A 509 14.76 20.24 -4.15
C LEU A 509 13.98 21.41 -3.52
N LEU A 510 14.56 22.12 -2.55
CA LEU A 510 13.93 23.31 -1.97
C LEU A 510 13.63 24.38 -3.02
N LEU A 511 14.54 24.59 -3.98
CA LEU A 511 14.33 25.52 -5.09
C LEU A 511 13.22 25.03 -6.01
N LEU A 512 13.25 23.75 -6.40
CA LEU A 512 12.23 23.14 -7.26
C LEU A 512 10.84 23.19 -6.61
N ARG A 513 10.76 22.87 -5.31
CA ARG A 513 9.51 22.94 -4.53
C ARG A 513 8.96 24.35 -4.39
N LYS A 514 9.81 25.38 -4.33
CA LYS A 514 9.37 26.79 -4.33
C LYS A 514 8.80 27.20 -5.70
N GLN A 515 9.22 26.54 -6.78
CA GLN A 515 8.76 26.80 -8.15
C GLN A 515 7.53 25.96 -8.54
N ASP A 516 7.38 24.77 -7.96
CA ASP A 516 6.26 23.87 -8.20
C ASP A 516 5.63 23.43 -6.88
N SER A 517 4.43 23.95 -6.61
CA SER A 517 3.71 23.64 -5.38
C SER A 517 3.22 22.20 -5.31
N ARG A 518 3.17 21.46 -6.41
CA ARG A 518 2.65 20.10 -6.44
C ARG A 518 3.61 19.09 -5.80
N LEU A 519 4.90 19.41 -5.75
CA LEU A 519 5.91 18.54 -5.13
C LEU A 519 5.63 18.42 -3.62
N GLY A 520 5.67 17.22 -3.09
CA GLY A 520 5.43 16.91 -1.69
C GLY A 520 3.97 16.73 -1.28
N PHE A 521 3.00 17.10 -2.12
CA PHE A 521 1.59 16.86 -1.84
C PHE A 521 1.26 15.38 -2.06
N HIS A 522 0.65 14.72 -1.07
CA HIS A 522 0.23 13.32 -1.16
C HIS A 522 -1.31 13.26 -1.17
N PRO A 523 -1.96 12.87 -2.29
CA PRO A 523 -3.41 12.95 -2.42
C PRO A 523 -4.20 12.17 -1.36
N GLU A 524 -3.74 10.98 -0.98
CA GLU A 524 -4.42 10.18 0.05
C GLU A 524 -4.19 10.68 1.48
N ALA A 525 -3.07 11.38 1.72
CA ALA A 525 -2.83 12.01 3.02
C ALA A 525 -3.53 13.38 3.11
N GLU A 526 -4.07 13.86 1.98
CA GLU A 526 -4.72 15.16 1.78
C GLU A 526 -3.87 16.38 2.18
N ASP A 527 -2.54 16.22 2.31
CA ASP A 527 -1.61 17.29 2.68
C ASP A 527 -0.17 16.98 2.23
N TYR A 528 0.77 17.86 2.57
CA TYR A 528 2.17 17.79 2.21
C TYR A 528 2.97 16.89 3.14
N LYS A 529 3.55 15.82 2.57
CA LYS A 529 4.54 14.97 3.23
C LYS A 529 5.88 15.67 3.46
N TYR A 530 6.19 16.68 2.65
CA TYR A 530 7.30 17.59 2.92
C TYR A 530 6.97 19.02 2.47
N THR A 531 7.50 19.99 3.21
CA THR A 531 7.33 21.43 2.97
C THR A 531 8.69 22.11 2.87
N PRO A 532 8.79 23.34 2.33
CA PRO A 532 10.04 24.11 2.34
C PRO A 532 10.70 24.18 3.73
N ARG A 533 9.90 24.43 4.77
CA ARG A 533 10.38 24.46 6.17
C ARG A 533 10.88 23.09 6.64
N GLY A 534 10.21 22.01 6.24
CA GLY A 534 10.64 20.64 6.55
C GLY A 534 12.01 20.33 5.94
N ILE A 535 12.21 20.69 4.67
CA ILE A 535 13.49 20.52 3.97
C ILE A 535 14.59 21.36 4.63
N GLU A 536 14.33 22.63 4.95
CA GLU A 536 15.29 23.51 5.64
C GLU A 536 15.73 22.96 7.00
N LYS A 537 14.78 22.48 7.82
CA LYS A 537 15.10 21.80 9.09
C LYS A 537 15.96 20.57 8.88
N SER A 538 15.65 19.78 7.86
CA SER A 538 16.36 18.55 7.54
C SER A 538 17.81 18.83 7.10
N ILE A 539 18.03 19.88 6.29
CA ILE A 539 19.38 20.35 5.93
C ILE A 539 20.18 20.73 7.20
N ALA A 540 19.58 21.49 8.12
CA ALA A 540 20.24 21.88 9.36
C ALA A 540 20.62 20.68 10.24
N GLN A 541 19.77 19.64 10.28
CA GLN A 541 20.07 18.39 10.99
C GLN A 541 21.27 17.66 10.39
N LEU A 542 21.34 17.55 9.06
CA LEU A 542 22.49 16.93 8.38
C LEU A 542 23.79 17.72 8.57
N GLN A 543 23.73 19.05 8.58
CA GLN A 543 24.89 19.89 8.89
C GLN A 543 25.37 19.65 10.33
N SER A 544 24.45 19.63 11.29
CA SER A 544 24.76 19.31 12.68
C SER A 544 25.38 17.90 12.83
N LEU A 545 24.93 16.92 12.06
CA LEU A 545 25.49 15.57 12.06
C LEU A 545 26.97 15.56 11.64
N LEU A 546 27.32 16.28 10.57
CA LEU A 546 28.71 16.43 10.10
C LEU A 546 29.58 17.13 11.15
N GLU A 547 29.08 18.23 11.72
CA GLU A 547 29.83 19.07 12.66
C GLU A 547 30.06 18.43 14.03
N SER A 548 29.17 17.53 14.47
CA SER A 548 29.18 17.00 15.83
C SER A 548 29.57 15.52 15.94
N GLU A 549 28.90 14.62 15.22
CA GLU A 549 29.09 13.19 15.40
C GLU A 549 30.24 12.67 14.53
N PHE A 550 30.28 13.08 13.26
CA PHE A 550 31.33 12.70 12.31
C PHE A 550 32.71 13.31 12.58
N ASN A 551 32.78 14.33 13.42
CA ASN A 551 34.04 14.95 13.86
C ASN A 551 34.72 14.20 15.02
N ARG A 552 34.09 13.15 15.56
CA ARG A 552 34.67 12.33 16.63
C ARG A 552 35.63 11.27 16.05
N PRO A 553 36.69 10.89 16.79
CA PRO A 553 37.49 9.72 16.46
C PRO A 553 36.63 8.44 16.40
N ALA A 554 36.97 7.53 15.49
CA ALA A 554 36.21 6.30 15.26
C ALA A 554 36.05 5.46 16.54
N GLU A 555 37.08 5.40 17.38
CA GLU A 555 37.08 4.67 18.65
C GLU A 555 36.03 5.23 19.62
N LYS A 556 35.84 6.55 19.63
CA LYS A 556 34.83 7.22 20.47
C LYS A 556 33.41 7.02 19.94
N ILE A 557 33.26 6.89 18.63
CA ILE A 557 31.97 6.54 18.01
C ILE A 557 31.61 5.10 18.40
N LEU A 558 32.53 4.15 18.27
CA LEU A 558 32.35 2.75 18.67
C LEU A 558 32.07 2.62 20.19
N GLU A 559 32.79 3.35 21.04
CA GLU A 559 32.58 3.33 22.48
C GLU A 559 31.17 3.81 22.86
N LYS A 560 30.67 4.86 22.19
CA LYS A 560 29.33 5.39 22.43
C LYS A 560 28.24 4.42 21.96
N GLU A 561 28.41 3.79 20.79
CA GLU A 561 27.45 2.79 20.29
C GLU A 561 27.35 1.59 21.25
N ARG A 562 28.46 1.04 21.72
CA ARG A 562 28.46 -0.06 22.69
C ARG A 562 27.74 0.28 23.99
N LYS A 563 27.83 1.53 24.43
CA LYS A 563 27.10 2.03 25.61
C LYS A 563 25.59 2.07 25.38
N ILE A 564 25.15 2.45 24.18
CA ILE A 564 23.74 2.44 23.78
C ILE A 564 23.20 1.00 23.81
N VAL A 565 23.91 0.06 23.17
CA VAL A 565 23.50 -1.35 23.12
C VAL A 565 23.44 -1.98 24.51
N ARG A 566 24.44 -1.72 25.38
CA ARG A 566 24.46 -2.21 26.78
C ARG A 566 23.35 -1.63 27.66
N GLY A 567 22.75 -0.51 27.25
CA GLY A 567 21.66 0.14 27.99
C GLY A 567 20.29 -0.51 27.78
N LYS A 568 20.17 -1.46 26.84
CA LYS A 568 18.92 -2.17 26.56
C LYS A 568 18.70 -3.32 27.55
N ASP A 569 17.42 -3.63 27.80
CA ASP A 569 17.06 -4.82 28.57
C ASP A 569 17.59 -6.08 27.87
N SER A 570 18.02 -7.07 28.65
CA SER A 570 18.61 -8.29 28.12
C SER A 570 18.07 -9.52 28.82
N TYR A 571 17.80 -10.57 28.05
CA TYR A 571 17.47 -11.90 28.55
C TYR A 571 18.55 -12.89 28.15
N LEU A 572 19.12 -13.60 29.13
CA LEU A 572 20.11 -14.64 28.89
C LEU A 572 19.39 -15.94 28.50
N LEU A 573 19.65 -16.46 27.30
CA LEU A 573 19.02 -17.69 26.82
C LEU A 573 19.30 -18.86 27.78
N GLY A 574 18.24 -19.56 28.19
CA GLY A 574 18.32 -20.64 29.18
C GLY A 574 18.34 -20.19 30.66
N SER A 575 18.20 -18.89 30.96
CA SER A 575 18.22 -18.40 32.35
C SER A 575 16.94 -18.63 33.17
N GLY A 576 15.90 -19.18 32.53
CA GLY A 576 14.61 -19.49 33.17
C GLY A 576 13.51 -18.47 32.87
N PRO A 577 12.32 -18.62 33.46
CA PRO A 577 11.17 -17.79 33.13
C PRO A 577 11.25 -16.35 33.67
N VAL A 578 10.88 -15.38 32.83
CA VAL A 578 10.64 -13.98 33.18
C VAL A 578 9.16 -13.77 33.45
N LYS A 579 8.84 -13.26 34.64
CA LYS A 579 7.46 -12.91 35.02
C LYS A 579 7.16 -11.47 34.62
N CYS A 580 6.22 -11.28 33.72
CA CYS A 580 5.63 -10.00 33.35
C CYS A 580 4.25 -9.86 34.02
N PRO A 581 3.65 -8.66 34.11
CA PRO A 581 2.39 -8.45 34.84
C PRO A 581 1.23 -9.36 34.40
N TYR A 582 1.20 -9.77 33.12
CA TYR A 582 0.10 -10.58 32.55
C TYR A 582 0.57 -11.78 31.76
N PHE A 583 1.85 -12.14 31.78
CA PHE A 583 2.33 -13.38 31.17
C PHE A 583 3.69 -13.75 31.74
N THR A 584 4.09 -15.00 31.57
CA THR A 584 5.45 -15.46 31.87
C THR A 584 6.04 -16.05 30.62
N TRP A 585 7.30 -15.76 30.32
CA TRP A 585 7.95 -16.30 29.14
C TRP A 585 9.37 -16.75 29.41
N SER A 586 9.87 -17.67 28.60
CA SER A 586 11.27 -18.11 28.61
C SER A 586 11.72 -18.46 27.21
N ALA A 587 13.00 -18.29 26.94
CA ALA A 587 13.64 -18.72 25.70
C ALA A 587 14.90 -19.56 25.97
N GLU A 588 15.14 -20.56 25.14
CA GLU A 588 16.37 -21.36 25.12
C GLU A 588 16.74 -21.78 23.69
N ILE A 589 18.00 -22.17 23.48
CA ILE A 589 18.44 -22.79 22.23
C ILE A 589 18.64 -24.29 22.46
N ARG A 590 18.06 -25.12 21.59
CA ARG A 590 18.28 -26.56 21.56
C ARG A 590 18.26 -27.06 20.11
N ASP A 591 19.21 -27.91 19.75
CA ASP A 591 19.30 -28.53 18.41
C ASP A 591 19.19 -27.51 17.24
N SER A 592 19.93 -26.40 17.34
CA SER A 592 19.91 -25.29 16.37
C SER A 592 18.52 -24.68 16.13
N LYS A 593 17.69 -24.66 17.18
CA LYS A 593 16.37 -24.02 17.19
C LYS A 593 16.26 -23.12 18.42
N LEU A 594 15.64 -21.95 18.24
CA LEU A 594 15.16 -21.11 19.33
C LEU A 594 13.79 -21.65 19.77
N LEU A 595 13.67 -22.00 21.05
CA LEU A 595 12.43 -22.42 21.67
C LEU A 595 11.91 -21.29 22.54
N LEU A 596 10.70 -20.81 22.24
CA LEU A 596 10.00 -19.82 23.05
C LEU A 596 8.81 -20.49 23.73
N HIS A 597 8.70 -20.28 25.04
CA HIS A 597 7.57 -20.72 25.83
C HIS A 597 6.92 -19.50 26.48
N VAL A 598 5.63 -19.32 26.25
CA VAL A 598 4.84 -18.24 26.84
C VAL A 598 3.64 -18.84 27.55
N PHE A 599 3.43 -18.45 28.81
CA PHE A 599 2.25 -18.79 29.59
C PHE A 599 1.45 -17.52 29.88
N ASN A 600 0.22 -17.52 29.43
CA ASN A 600 -0.74 -16.42 29.53
C ASN A 600 -1.83 -16.82 30.54
N PRO A 601 -1.72 -16.43 31.83
CA PRO A 601 -2.73 -16.71 32.83
C PRO A 601 -4.03 -15.94 32.54
N ASP A 602 -5.17 -16.43 33.04
CA ASP A 602 -6.46 -15.74 33.03
C ASP A 602 -6.89 -15.22 31.65
N ARG A 603 -7.71 -16.04 30.95
CA ARG A 603 -8.15 -15.73 29.59
C ARG A 603 -9.12 -14.53 29.59
N ASP A 604 -8.83 -13.53 28.76
CA ASP A 604 -9.78 -12.43 28.51
C ASP A 604 -10.86 -12.91 27.51
N PRO A 605 -12.16 -12.79 27.86
CA PRO A 605 -13.26 -13.31 27.05
C PRO A 605 -13.60 -12.44 25.83
N VAL A 606 -13.07 -11.21 25.75
CA VAL A 606 -13.33 -10.24 24.67
C VAL A 606 -12.20 -10.29 23.63
N LEU A 607 -10.96 -10.06 24.05
CA LEU A 607 -9.78 -10.06 23.19
C LEU A 607 -8.56 -10.51 24.02
N ASP A 608 -7.92 -11.59 23.61
CA ASP A 608 -6.74 -12.13 24.28
C ASP A 608 -5.81 -12.76 23.25
N GLU A 609 -4.77 -12.01 22.89
CA GLU A 609 -3.85 -12.31 21.80
C GLU A 609 -2.40 -12.28 22.29
N LEU A 610 -1.51 -12.88 21.52
CA LEU A 610 -0.06 -12.81 21.74
C LEU A 610 0.62 -12.46 20.44
N TYR A 611 1.48 -11.48 20.51
CA TYR A 611 2.37 -11.05 19.45
C TYR A 611 3.83 -11.25 19.87
N ILE A 612 4.65 -11.74 18.94
CA ILE A 612 6.10 -11.87 19.10
C ILE A 612 6.77 -11.28 17.86
N GLY A 613 7.70 -10.35 18.08
CA GLY A 613 8.58 -9.80 17.06
C GLY A 613 10.04 -10.13 17.38
N LEU A 614 10.78 -10.60 16.38
CA LEU A 614 12.21 -10.86 16.43
C LEU A 614 12.91 -10.10 15.30
N ASP A 615 14.03 -9.46 15.59
CA ASP A 615 14.91 -8.90 14.56
C ASP A 615 16.39 -9.11 14.91
N ASP A 616 17.26 -8.82 13.95
CA ASP A 616 18.72 -8.94 14.06
C ASP A 616 19.40 -7.56 14.12
N MET A 617 18.96 -6.71 15.05
CA MET A 617 19.32 -5.29 15.14
C MET A 617 18.84 -4.47 13.94
N GLY A 618 17.66 -4.85 13.45
CA GLY A 618 16.96 -4.16 12.38
C GLY A 618 17.61 -4.35 11.02
N GLU A 619 18.35 -5.45 10.80
CA GLU A 619 19.10 -5.63 9.57
C GLU A 619 18.30 -6.27 8.44
N ASN A 620 17.56 -7.31 8.79
CA ASN A 620 16.64 -8.04 7.93
C ASN A 620 15.20 -7.79 8.39
N PHE A 621 14.25 -8.00 7.48
CA PHE A 621 12.83 -7.89 7.81
C PHE A 621 12.51 -8.75 9.04
N PRO A 622 11.76 -8.21 10.03
CA PRO A 622 11.60 -8.89 11.30
C PRO A 622 10.78 -10.18 11.13
N TRP A 623 11.09 -11.19 11.94
CA TRP A 623 10.27 -12.38 12.09
C TRP A 623 9.11 -12.05 13.02
N LEU A 624 7.88 -12.33 12.58
CA LEU A 624 6.65 -11.93 13.26
C LEU A 624 5.75 -13.14 13.52
N MET A 625 5.02 -13.10 14.63
CA MET A 625 3.94 -14.03 14.95
C MET A 625 2.80 -13.31 15.67
N HIS A 626 1.56 -13.66 15.32
CA HIS A 626 0.34 -13.14 15.94
C HIS A 626 -0.70 -14.26 16.09
N VAL A 627 -1.09 -14.55 17.32
CA VAL A 627 -2.00 -15.65 17.68
C VAL A 627 -3.03 -15.22 18.72
N SER A 628 -4.12 -15.98 18.88
CA SER A 628 -5.12 -15.74 19.93
C SER A 628 -5.28 -16.93 20.90
N SER A 629 -5.86 -16.62 22.06
CA SER A 629 -6.30 -17.60 23.06
C SER A 629 -7.31 -18.63 22.54
N THR A 630 -7.95 -18.37 21.39
CA THR A 630 -8.87 -19.32 20.74
C THR A 630 -8.16 -20.41 19.94
N GLY A 631 -6.83 -20.35 19.82
CA GLY A 631 -6.04 -21.23 18.97
C GLY A 631 -5.93 -20.74 17.52
N HIS A 632 -6.44 -19.55 17.21
CA HIS A 632 -6.27 -18.94 15.88
C HIS A 632 -4.85 -18.39 15.70
N ILE A 633 -4.22 -18.70 14.56
CA ILE A 633 -2.95 -18.12 14.13
C ILE A 633 -3.26 -17.13 13.01
N TYR A 634 -3.13 -15.84 13.29
CA TYR A 634 -3.33 -14.77 12.29
C TYR A 634 -2.12 -14.69 11.35
N HIS A 635 -0.92 -14.79 11.91
CA HIS A 635 0.32 -14.76 11.15
C HIS A 635 1.43 -15.53 11.88
N ILE A 636 2.27 -16.21 11.11
CA ILE A 636 3.56 -16.73 11.56
C ILE A 636 4.54 -16.67 10.39
N SER A 637 5.73 -16.13 10.62
CA SER A 637 6.79 -16.10 9.64
C SER A 637 7.24 -17.52 9.24
N GLN A 638 7.56 -17.70 7.96
CA GLN A 638 7.75 -19.02 7.35
C GLN A 638 8.84 -19.87 8.03
N GLY A 639 8.69 -21.19 7.94
CA GLY A 639 9.70 -22.14 8.43
C GLY A 639 9.73 -22.34 9.95
N SER A 640 8.72 -21.85 10.67
CA SER A 640 8.59 -21.95 12.12
C SER A 640 7.33 -22.72 12.52
N GLU A 641 7.35 -23.32 13.70
CA GLU A 641 6.23 -24.10 14.24
C GLU A 641 5.68 -23.39 15.48
N CYS A 642 4.35 -23.39 15.64
CA CYS A 642 3.67 -22.84 16.81
C CYS A 642 2.58 -23.80 17.29
N GLU A 643 2.59 -24.10 18.58
CA GLU A 643 1.54 -24.86 19.26
C GLU A 643 0.86 -23.97 20.29
N ILE A 644 -0.48 -23.97 20.28
CA ILE A 644 -1.32 -23.21 21.22
C ILE A 644 -2.12 -24.21 22.06
N HIS A 645 -1.94 -24.17 23.37
CA HIS A 645 -2.57 -25.09 24.32
C HIS A 645 -3.50 -24.29 25.26
N PRO A 646 -4.81 -24.19 24.96
CA PRO A 646 -5.78 -23.57 25.87
C PRO A 646 -6.05 -24.47 27.08
N GLY A 647 -6.23 -23.87 28.26
CA GLY A 647 -6.56 -24.56 29.50
C GLY A 647 -7.46 -23.72 30.42
N GLU A 648 -7.92 -24.29 31.52
CA GLU A 648 -8.83 -23.62 32.46
C GLU A 648 -8.21 -22.41 33.17
N SER A 649 -6.90 -22.45 33.43
CA SER A 649 -6.15 -21.40 34.14
C SER A 649 -5.44 -20.40 33.23
N GLY A 650 -5.70 -20.44 31.92
CA GLY A 650 -5.00 -19.65 30.92
C GLY A 650 -4.59 -20.48 29.71
N TRP A 651 -3.68 -19.97 28.89
CA TRP A 651 -3.25 -20.62 27.66
C TRP A 651 -1.73 -20.56 27.49
N LYS A 652 -1.16 -21.57 26.83
CA LYS A 652 0.28 -21.68 26.59
C LYS A 652 0.58 -21.60 25.11
N VAL A 653 1.68 -20.95 24.78
CA VAL A 653 2.23 -20.90 23.43
C VAL A 653 3.63 -21.48 23.46
N ARG A 654 3.89 -22.44 22.58
CA ARG A 654 5.22 -22.98 22.32
C ARG A 654 5.58 -22.67 20.87
N VAL A 655 6.67 -21.94 20.67
CA VAL A 655 7.19 -21.61 19.34
C VAL A 655 8.54 -22.25 19.16
N VAL A 656 8.76 -22.83 17.98
CA VAL A 656 10.02 -23.42 17.57
C VAL A 656 10.48 -22.74 16.28
N ILE A 657 11.62 -22.07 16.36
CA ILE A 657 12.17 -21.28 15.25
C ILE A 657 13.55 -21.84 14.89
N PRO A 658 13.72 -22.52 13.75
CA PRO A 658 15.03 -22.94 13.26
C PRO A 658 15.96 -21.74 13.04
N GLU A 659 17.27 -21.90 13.25
CA GLU A 659 18.24 -20.80 13.05
C GLU A 659 18.10 -20.12 11.69
N LYS A 660 17.92 -20.90 10.63
CA LYS A 660 17.72 -20.40 9.25
C LYS A 660 16.44 -19.58 9.03
N ALA A 661 15.46 -19.69 9.92
CA ALA A 661 14.20 -18.94 9.86
C ALA A 661 14.28 -17.63 10.65
N LEU A 662 15.33 -17.44 11.46
CA LEU A 662 15.56 -16.19 12.16
C LEU A 662 15.99 -15.09 11.18
N PRO A 663 15.69 -13.82 11.49
CA PRO A 663 16.25 -12.70 10.76
C PRO A 663 17.78 -12.79 10.78
N GLY A 664 18.40 -12.68 9.61
CA GLY A 664 19.85 -12.86 9.43
C GLY A 664 20.35 -14.31 9.51
N GLY A 665 19.48 -15.29 9.78
CA GLY A 665 19.83 -16.71 9.84
C GLY A 665 20.83 -17.05 10.94
N SER A 666 20.77 -16.36 12.08
CA SER A 666 21.73 -16.51 13.18
C SER A 666 21.10 -16.24 14.54
N PHE A 667 21.64 -16.85 15.60
CA PHE A 667 21.30 -16.51 16.98
C PHE A 667 22.00 -15.25 17.52
N ARG A 668 22.94 -14.68 16.78
CA ARG A 668 23.70 -13.50 17.20
C ARG A 668 22.92 -12.22 16.95
N ASN A 669 23.07 -11.25 17.84
CA ASN A 669 22.45 -9.92 17.75
C ASN A 669 20.92 -9.95 17.67
N LEU A 670 20.28 -10.99 18.20
CA LEU A 670 18.83 -11.09 18.19
C LEU A 670 18.21 -10.17 19.24
N ARG A 671 17.15 -9.49 18.83
CA ARG A 671 16.26 -8.74 19.69
C ARG A 671 14.88 -9.37 19.67
N ILE A 672 14.18 -9.29 20.80
CA ILE A 672 12.80 -9.77 20.92
C ILE A 672 11.92 -8.72 21.59
N ASN A 673 10.68 -8.67 21.12
CA ASN A 673 9.57 -8.02 21.79
C ASN A 673 8.40 -9.02 21.87
N LEU A 674 7.75 -9.09 23.02
CA LEU A 674 6.53 -9.86 23.24
C LEU A 674 5.45 -8.91 23.74
N ILE A 675 4.26 -8.95 23.15
CA ILE A 675 3.11 -8.14 23.56
C ILE A 675 1.90 -9.05 23.68
N ARG A 676 1.12 -8.92 24.75
CA ARG A 676 -0.15 -9.64 24.95
C ARG A 676 -1.31 -8.66 24.89
N PRO A 677 -1.90 -8.36 23.72
CA PRO A 677 -3.05 -7.48 23.66
C PRO A 677 -4.26 -8.06 24.40
N MET A 678 -4.84 -7.25 25.29
CA MET A 678 -6.02 -7.61 26.08
C MET A 678 -7.05 -6.47 26.10
N HIS A 679 -8.31 -6.78 26.48
CA HIS A 679 -9.38 -5.81 26.68
C HIS A 679 -9.54 -4.79 25.53
N SER A 680 -9.69 -5.28 24.29
CA SER A 680 -9.83 -4.43 23.09
C SER A 680 -8.65 -3.46 22.88
N TYR A 681 -7.41 -3.93 23.08
CA TYR A 681 -6.17 -3.15 22.90
C TYR A 681 -5.97 -2.00 23.90
N VAL A 682 -6.76 -1.94 24.97
CA VAL A 682 -6.57 -0.94 26.05
C VAL A 682 -5.35 -1.28 26.90
N ASN A 683 -5.09 -2.57 27.11
CA ASN A 683 -3.93 -3.04 27.86
C ASN A 683 -3.00 -3.81 26.91
N LEU A 684 -1.75 -3.34 26.79
CA LEU A 684 -0.70 -3.98 25.98
C LEU A 684 0.50 -4.42 26.84
N PRO A 685 0.32 -5.34 27.82
CA PRO A 685 1.43 -5.92 28.56
C PRO A 685 2.53 -6.42 27.64
N SER A 686 3.78 -6.05 27.91
CA SER A 686 4.90 -6.39 27.04
C SER A 686 6.17 -6.79 27.79
N TRP A 687 7.07 -7.43 27.06
CA TRP A 687 8.47 -7.56 27.41
C TRP A 687 9.35 -7.10 26.23
N PRO A 688 10.26 -6.14 26.43
CA PRO A 688 10.45 -5.33 27.65
C PRO A 688 9.19 -4.57 28.07
N GLU A 689 9.13 -4.11 29.32
CA GLU A 689 7.98 -3.33 29.84
C GLU A 689 7.76 -2.09 28.96
N ASP A 690 6.53 -1.90 28.48
CA ASP A 690 6.22 -0.97 27.37
C ASP A 690 6.70 0.45 27.68
N ARG A 691 7.47 1.00 26.74
CA ARG A 691 8.04 2.35 26.83
C ARG A 691 7.40 3.31 25.82
N THR A 692 6.36 2.88 25.12
CA THR A 692 5.89 3.46 23.86
C THR A 692 4.38 3.34 23.66
N ASP A 693 3.82 4.13 22.74
CA ASP A 693 2.40 4.10 22.38
C ASP A 693 2.21 3.07 21.25
N SER A 694 1.87 1.82 21.62
CA SER A 694 1.88 0.67 20.72
C SER A 694 0.58 0.53 19.91
N SER A 695 0.48 1.24 18.78
CA SER A 695 -0.60 1.05 17.81
C SER A 695 -0.28 -0.08 16.82
N ALA A 696 -1.28 -0.89 16.45
CA ALA A 696 -1.12 -1.88 15.39
C ALA A 696 -0.78 -1.20 14.04
N ARG A 697 0.20 -1.75 13.31
CA ARG A 697 0.72 -1.24 12.04
C ARG A 697 0.46 -2.24 10.91
N LEU A 698 0.14 -1.74 9.72
CA LEU A 698 -0.10 -2.58 8.54
C LEU A 698 1.13 -3.49 8.26
N ASN A 699 0.90 -4.80 8.15
CA ASN A 699 1.91 -5.86 7.93
C ASN A 699 3.02 -6.02 9.00
N LEU A 700 3.11 -5.10 9.97
CA LEU A 700 4.08 -5.13 11.07
C LEU A 700 3.41 -5.43 12.42
N VAL A 701 2.08 -5.31 12.49
CA VAL A 701 1.25 -5.54 13.69
C VAL A 701 1.79 -4.69 14.85
N PHE A 702 2.25 -5.29 15.96
CA PHE A 702 2.80 -4.57 17.11
C PHE A 702 4.34 -4.49 17.12
N TYR A 703 5.01 -4.71 15.98
CA TYR A 703 6.46 -4.56 15.90
C TYR A 703 6.86 -3.11 16.22
N ASP A 704 7.61 -2.96 17.30
CA ASP A 704 8.23 -1.70 17.69
C ASP A 704 9.74 -1.88 17.92
N PRO A 705 10.61 -1.37 17.03
CA PRO A 705 12.05 -1.48 17.20
C PRO A 705 12.60 -0.77 18.44
N ALA A 706 11.92 0.26 18.93
CA ALA A 706 12.31 1.03 20.11
C ALA A 706 12.06 0.25 21.41
N ASN A 707 11.12 -0.71 21.39
CA ASN A 707 10.73 -1.51 22.54
C ASN A 707 11.16 -2.98 22.41
N MET A 708 12.46 -3.23 22.15
CA MET A 708 12.99 -4.60 22.05
C MET A 708 14.16 -4.84 23.02
N GLY A 709 14.15 -6.01 23.66
CA GLY A 709 15.22 -6.50 24.51
C GLY A 709 16.20 -7.38 23.74
N ILE A 710 17.45 -7.48 24.21
CA ILE A 710 18.49 -8.34 23.61
C ILE A 710 18.32 -9.78 24.09
N LEU A 711 18.33 -10.74 23.17
CA LEU A 711 18.53 -12.15 23.48
C LEU A 711 20.02 -12.47 23.54
N ALA A 712 20.57 -12.51 24.75
CA ALA A 712 21.98 -12.80 24.98
C ALA A 712 22.24 -14.30 24.94
N LEU A 713 23.25 -14.71 24.17
CA LEU A 713 23.77 -16.08 24.21
C LEU A 713 24.43 -16.35 25.57
N PRO A 714 24.34 -17.59 26.09
CA PRO A 714 25.18 -18.00 27.20
C PRO A 714 26.64 -17.76 26.81
N PRO A 715 27.51 -17.36 27.74
CA PRO A 715 28.94 -17.40 27.48
C PRO A 715 29.29 -18.80 26.98
N GLU A 716 29.93 -18.90 25.82
CA GLU A 716 30.45 -20.17 25.33
C GLU A 716 31.28 -20.76 26.48
N THR A 717 30.88 -21.94 26.98
CA THR A 717 31.71 -22.71 27.89
C THR A 717 32.90 -23.23 27.10
N GLY A 718 33.83 -22.34 26.80
CA GLY A 718 35.17 -22.65 26.33
C GLY A 718 36.06 -22.92 27.52
N GLU A 719 36.86 -23.97 27.39
CA GLU A 719 37.92 -24.40 28.27
C GLU A 719 38.69 -23.25 28.93
N LYS A 720 39.02 -23.46 30.20
CA LYS A 720 39.84 -22.59 31.06
C LYS A 720 41.13 -22.11 30.42
#